data_AF-A0A945SAV1-F1
#
_entry.id   AF-A0A945SAV1-F1
#
_cell.length_a   1.000
_cell.length_b   1.000
_cell.length_c   1.000
_cell.angle_alpha   90.00
_cell.angle_beta   90.00
_cell.angle_gamma   90.00
#
_symmetry.space_group_name_H-M   'P 1'
#
loop_
_entity.id
_entity.type
_entity.pdbx_description
1 polymer ?
#
loop_
_entity_poly.entity_id
_entity_poly.type
_entity_poly.pdbx_seq_one_letter_code
_entity_poly.pdbx_strand_id
1 'polypeptide(L)'
;MLPHAPALTVSGILAACLGSVGSAQPADRDYPPTVLIGVPQIGYNVHLSPFPGALHACLEYLGDPQDYAYLMGITGASFRRVWSRDDGGNVDLMYLTPEPHRRAFEALGYSYHEVQRNETAMITAIRKSIDRETPVIAFGLIGPPEAGLVTGYDQEGKTLYGWSYFQDRAQPGYYQIDDWFGEMAEGLPFGLIVVGGKEEKRPSPRAVLTASLEWAIDLARRSKRAGLPNHICGLAAYDAWADSLEVDSDYPLGDRKTMETRAMVHCDQVVMLHGRALAATFLRRMARDVPDVAEQLNTAAGLYEAAGNESGKVWHWGHWQQPAALKGMADAATRREFAKHIRIARGAEKQGVASMEAALAVLRGATEHDPSRPVLTRLELQWSKLVNYPPECRPNIECMPAPGVLRALVEFLGEDFGFSTNKGGATTWRTNEAFPLFMGVGGDAFEFVWIKKADAPQDAECPCLGNIRERFAAALAVAGFDCEVVLRKVGSTGPNATPFDRTRLRQRLVESLTVKGWPAILMDVPAPGHALIATGYSQGGSALIGWSVEGGDDRGIRFRPERKREFDKWFEQASAVVLLTAKHTRIPERRAYRDALERGVAFLRVREAADFHAGPATFEAWAGQLDDDTLDQDDSATEKRRNQILDPMIWDLATRRHYGNIFLGKAAELFPKAATELQAAATCFRAEHDMMWEINKTGGGKWPGSKLPRLKEPQIRRRVAEIILKSRDKDLEAAGHIEKALAKLD
;
A
#
# COMPACT_ATOMS: atom_id res chain seq x y z
N MET A 1 8.59 -52.96 22.40
CA MET A 1 8.72 -51.85 23.37
C MET A 1 10.05 -51.18 23.12
N LEU A 2 10.06 -50.10 22.33
CA LEU A 2 11.23 -49.23 22.20
C LEU A 2 11.10 -48.13 23.27
N PRO A 3 12.18 -47.76 23.97
CA PRO A 3 12.10 -46.87 25.12
C PRO A 3 11.76 -45.44 24.66
N HIS A 4 10.87 -44.77 25.40
CA HIS A 4 10.63 -43.34 25.25
C HIS A 4 11.95 -42.58 25.48
N ALA A 5 12.51 -42.01 24.41
CA ALA A 5 13.58 -41.02 24.54
C ALA A 5 13.01 -39.74 25.18
N PRO A 6 13.70 -39.12 26.15
CA PRO A 6 13.22 -37.91 26.79
C PRO A 6 13.19 -36.75 25.78
N ALA A 7 12.18 -35.88 25.89
CA ALA A 7 12.10 -34.66 25.10
C ALA A 7 13.36 -33.79 25.34
N LEU A 8 14.07 -33.43 24.27
CA LEU A 8 15.21 -32.51 24.35
C LEU A 8 14.77 -31.18 24.95
N THR A 9 15.44 -30.74 26.02
CA THR A 9 15.24 -29.40 26.61
C THR A 9 15.68 -28.31 25.64
N VAL A 10 15.31 -27.05 25.89
CA VAL A 10 15.78 -25.87 25.12
C VAL A 10 17.31 -25.89 24.92
N SER A 11 18.05 -26.27 25.97
CA SER A 11 19.52 -26.46 25.89
C SER A 11 19.96 -27.58 24.95
N GLY A 12 19.13 -28.62 24.76
CA GLY A 12 19.40 -29.75 23.87
C GLY A 12 19.20 -29.43 22.39
N ILE A 13 18.23 -28.57 22.03
CA ILE A 13 18.06 -28.05 20.65
C ILE A 13 19.10 -26.96 20.33
N LEU A 14 19.47 -26.15 21.33
CA LEU A 14 20.56 -25.16 21.25
C LEU A 14 21.95 -25.80 21.10
N ALA A 15 22.24 -26.82 21.91
CA ALA A 15 23.47 -27.62 21.79
C ALA A 15 23.47 -28.45 20.50
N ALA A 16 22.27 -28.88 20.09
CA ALA A 16 22.10 -29.60 18.86
C ALA A 16 22.58 -28.78 17.67
N CYS A 17 21.96 -27.62 17.42
CA CYS A 17 22.24 -26.93 16.17
C CYS A 17 23.72 -26.57 15.99
N LEU A 18 24.54 -26.45 17.05
CA LEU A 18 25.82 -25.74 16.94
C LEU A 18 26.98 -26.15 17.89
N GLY A 19 26.82 -27.09 18.84
CA GLY A 19 27.90 -27.49 19.77
C GLY A 19 28.28 -26.43 20.83
N SER A 20 28.93 -26.85 21.93
CA SER A 20 29.31 -25.99 23.08
C SER A 20 30.77 -25.52 23.03
N VAL A 21 31.07 -24.26 23.36
CA VAL A 21 32.44 -23.77 23.64
C VAL A 21 32.43 -22.72 24.77
N GLY A 22 33.50 -22.71 25.58
CA GLY A 22 33.68 -21.88 26.78
C GLY A 22 33.93 -20.39 26.53
N SER A 23 33.55 -19.57 27.52
CA SER A 23 33.55 -18.11 27.46
C SER A 23 34.87 -17.50 27.99
N ALA A 24 35.61 -16.80 27.13
CA ALA A 24 36.47 -15.70 27.59
C ALA A 24 35.64 -14.42 27.50
N GLN A 25 35.52 -13.67 28.61
CA GLN A 25 34.71 -12.45 28.63
C GLN A 25 35.47 -11.32 27.93
N PRO A 26 34.76 -10.36 27.30
CA PRO A 26 35.40 -9.19 26.68
C PRO A 26 36.23 -8.34 27.66
N ALA A 27 36.09 -8.51 28.98
CA ALA A 27 36.91 -7.80 29.97
C ALA A 27 38.39 -8.21 29.99
N ASP A 28 38.76 -9.33 29.36
CA ASP A 28 40.13 -9.90 29.41
C ASP A 28 41.05 -9.39 28.28
N ARG A 29 40.60 -8.41 27.48
CA ARG A 29 41.34 -7.87 26.32
C ARG A 29 41.46 -6.34 26.38
N ASP A 30 42.57 -5.83 25.88
CA ASP A 30 42.82 -4.40 25.73
C ASP A 30 42.10 -3.89 24.46
N TYR A 31 41.03 -3.11 24.65
CA TYR A 31 40.21 -2.54 23.57
C TYR A 31 40.41 -1.02 23.51
N PRO A 32 40.29 -0.39 22.32
CA PRO A 32 40.36 1.07 22.22
C PRO A 32 39.24 1.75 23.03
N PRO A 33 39.45 3.00 23.47
CA PRO A 33 38.49 3.73 24.33
C PRO A 33 37.13 3.98 23.64
N THR A 34 37.08 3.84 22.32
CA THR A 34 35.88 3.93 21.47
C THR A 34 35.13 2.59 21.37
N VAL A 35 35.33 1.69 22.33
CA VAL A 35 34.62 0.40 22.44
C VAL A 35 33.87 0.31 23.76
N LEU A 36 32.56 0.08 23.66
CA LEU A 36 31.66 -0.12 24.79
C LEU A 36 31.88 -1.52 25.38
N ILE A 37 32.53 -1.57 26.54
CA ILE A 37 32.78 -2.82 27.28
C ILE A 37 31.53 -3.22 28.07
N GLY A 38 31.23 -4.51 28.09
CA GLY A 38 30.12 -5.07 28.87
C GLY A 38 28.81 -5.27 28.11
N VAL A 39 28.79 -5.07 26.78
CA VAL A 39 27.64 -5.40 25.95
C VAL A 39 27.46 -6.93 25.93
N PRO A 40 26.29 -7.48 26.32
CA PRO A 40 26.06 -8.91 26.39
C PRO A 40 26.29 -9.62 25.06
N GLN A 41 26.80 -10.85 25.13
CA GLN A 41 27.01 -11.69 23.96
C GLN A 41 25.67 -12.09 23.31
N ILE A 42 25.59 -11.95 21.99
CA ILE A 42 24.52 -12.54 21.19
C ILE A 42 25.02 -13.76 20.43
N GLY A 43 24.08 -14.65 20.09
CA GLY A 43 24.37 -15.88 19.36
C GLY A 43 23.20 -16.84 19.42
N TYR A 44 23.18 -17.80 18.51
CA TYR A 44 22.11 -18.80 18.45
C TYR A 44 22.04 -19.71 19.69
N ASN A 45 23.11 -19.81 20.48
CA ASN A 45 23.14 -20.48 21.78
C ASN A 45 22.48 -19.67 22.91
N VAL A 46 22.20 -18.38 22.67
CA VAL A 46 21.54 -17.47 23.60
C VAL A 46 20.09 -17.27 23.19
N HIS A 47 19.87 -16.75 21.97
CA HIS A 47 18.57 -16.34 21.45
C HIS A 47 18.47 -16.63 19.96
N LEU A 48 17.50 -17.44 19.53
CA LEU A 48 17.45 -17.98 18.16
C LEU A 48 17.03 -16.98 17.06
N SER A 49 16.48 -15.83 17.42
CA SER A 49 16.05 -14.81 16.45
C SER A 49 16.99 -13.60 16.50
N PRO A 50 17.75 -13.30 15.42
CA PRO A 50 18.81 -12.29 15.47
C PRO A 50 18.39 -10.89 15.88
N PHE A 51 17.38 -10.30 15.21
CA PHE A 51 16.95 -8.94 15.56
C PHE A 51 16.44 -8.81 17.02
N PRO A 52 15.49 -9.64 17.50
CA PRO A 52 15.08 -9.61 18.91
C PRO A 52 16.23 -9.88 19.89
N GLY A 53 17.20 -10.72 19.53
CA GLY A 53 18.36 -11.03 20.37
C GLY A 53 19.35 -9.87 20.46
N ALA A 54 19.66 -9.23 19.32
CA ALA A 54 20.46 -8.01 19.28
C ALA A 54 19.81 -6.87 20.07
N LEU A 55 18.49 -6.68 19.90
CA LEU A 55 17.73 -5.69 20.66
C LEU A 55 17.72 -6.00 22.17
N HIS A 56 17.56 -7.27 22.56
CA HIS A 56 17.64 -7.70 23.96
C HIS A 56 18.99 -7.30 24.59
N ALA A 57 20.10 -7.68 23.97
CA ALA A 57 21.45 -7.38 24.47
C ALA A 57 21.73 -5.87 24.50
N CYS A 58 21.26 -5.13 23.49
CA CYS A 58 21.36 -3.67 23.47
C CYS A 58 20.61 -3.04 24.65
N LEU A 59 19.36 -3.43 24.89
CA LEU A 59 18.54 -2.89 25.99
C LEU A 59 19.05 -3.29 27.37
N GLU A 60 19.59 -4.50 27.52
CA GLU A 60 20.26 -4.94 28.74
C GLU A 60 21.48 -4.08 29.05
N TYR A 61 22.31 -3.79 28.04
CA TYR A 61 23.45 -2.88 28.18
C TYR A 61 23.02 -1.46 28.58
N LEU A 62 21.92 -0.96 27.98
CA LEU A 62 21.35 0.35 28.30
C LEU A 62 20.64 0.40 29.67
N GLY A 63 20.64 -0.68 30.45
CA GLY A 63 20.01 -0.73 31.76
C GLY A 63 18.48 -0.80 31.75
N ASP A 64 17.87 -1.22 30.64
CA ASP A 64 16.42 -1.44 30.50
C ASP A 64 16.11 -2.86 29.97
N PRO A 65 16.53 -3.91 30.70
CA PRO A 65 16.39 -5.29 30.22
C PRO A 65 14.92 -5.64 29.97
N GLN A 66 14.65 -6.25 28.82
CA GLN A 66 13.31 -6.69 28.43
C GLN A 66 13.27 -8.20 28.33
N ASP A 67 12.18 -8.80 28.80
CA ASP A 67 11.92 -10.23 28.62
C ASP A 67 11.95 -10.62 27.13
N TYR A 68 12.74 -11.65 26.79
CA TYR A 68 12.92 -12.07 25.40
C TYR A 68 11.62 -12.55 24.75
N ALA A 69 10.75 -13.24 25.49
CA ALA A 69 9.46 -13.68 24.97
C ALA A 69 8.56 -12.47 24.61
N TYR A 70 8.62 -11.41 25.40
CA TYR A 70 7.95 -10.15 25.07
C TYR A 70 8.48 -9.51 23.78
N LEU A 71 9.79 -9.42 23.60
CA LEU A 71 10.39 -8.92 22.34
C LEU A 71 9.98 -9.79 21.14
N MET A 72 9.97 -11.11 21.32
CA MET A 72 9.53 -12.06 20.30
C MET A 72 8.03 -11.96 19.96
N GLY A 73 7.21 -11.53 20.92
CA GLY A 73 5.77 -11.30 20.74
C GLY A 73 5.49 -10.02 19.96
N ILE A 74 6.02 -8.88 20.43
CA ILE A 74 5.73 -7.55 19.86
C ILE A 74 6.29 -7.38 18.43
N THR A 75 7.41 -8.04 18.11
CA THR A 75 7.99 -8.06 16.75
C THR A 75 7.22 -8.94 15.78
N GLY A 76 6.38 -9.85 16.27
CA GLY A 76 5.77 -10.92 15.48
C GLY A 76 6.71 -12.10 15.21
N ALA A 77 7.95 -12.07 15.73
CA ALA A 77 8.96 -13.10 15.51
C ALA A 77 8.49 -14.49 15.91
N SER A 78 7.82 -14.62 17.05
CA SER A 78 7.28 -15.89 17.54
C SER A 78 6.05 -16.38 16.75
N PHE A 79 5.45 -15.54 15.89
CA PHE A 79 4.26 -15.82 15.08
C PHE A 79 4.56 -16.00 13.58
N ARG A 80 5.72 -15.53 13.12
CA ARG A 80 6.11 -15.62 11.71
C ARG A 80 6.19 -17.08 11.24
N ARG A 81 5.85 -17.29 9.97
CA ARG A 81 6.28 -18.46 9.22
C ARG A 81 6.40 -18.05 7.76
N VAL A 82 7.60 -18.20 7.22
CA VAL A 82 7.93 -17.92 5.83
C VAL A 82 8.63 -19.17 5.29
N TRP A 83 8.21 -19.63 4.13
CA TRP A 83 8.70 -20.86 3.55
C TRP A 83 8.97 -20.70 2.06
N SER A 84 10.20 -21.01 1.67
CA SER A 84 10.63 -21.31 0.32
C SER A 84 11.53 -22.55 0.39
N ARG A 85 11.33 -23.47 -0.54
CA ARG A 85 12.02 -24.77 -0.59
C ARG A 85 13.54 -24.65 -0.66
N ASP A 86 14.03 -23.63 -1.35
CA ASP A 86 15.44 -23.48 -1.72
C ASP A 86 16.09 -22.24 -1.07
N ASP A 87 15.46 -21.70 -0.03
CA ASP A 87 15.92 -20.48 0.64
C ASP A 87 16.34 -20.76 2.09
N GLY A 88 17.64 -20.60 2.37
CA GLY A 88 18.22 -20.70 3.71
C GLY A 88 18.03 -19.47 4.60
N GLY A 89 17.32 -18.47 4.12
CA GLY A 89 16.97 -17.25 4.87
C GLY A 89 15.58 -17.29 5.46
N ASN A 90 14.81 -18.38 5.34
CA ASN A 90 13.39 -18.45 5.72
C ASN A 90 13.06 -17.94 7.14
N VAL A 91 14.04 -18.02 8.06
CA VAL A 91 13.91 -17.56 9.43
C VAL A 91 14.05 -16.05 9.60
N ASP A 92 14.63 -15.33 8.64
CA ASP A 92 14.99 -13.92 8.77
C ASP A 92 13.75 -13.02 8.88
N LEU A 93 13.80 -12.06 9.81
CA LEU A 93 12.77 -11.04 10.01
C LEU A 93 12.84 -9.91 8.99
N MET A 94 13.95 -9.75 8.28
CA MET A 94 14.14 -8.73 7.26
C MET A 94 13.14 -8.85 6.11
N TYR A 95 12.61 -10.04 5.85
CA TYR A 95 11.50 -10.24 4.91
C TYR A 95 10.20 -9.53 5.30
N LEU A 96 10.07 -9.12 6.56
CA LEU A 96 8.87 -8.49 7.12
C LEU A 96 9.08 -7.02 7.48
N THR A 97 10.27 -6.48 7.24
CA THR A 97 10.62 -5.07 7.44
C THR A 97 9.65 -4.14 6.67
N PRO A 98 9.26 -2.98 7.24
CA PRO A 98 9.77 -2.39 8.49
C PRO A 98 9.00 -2.78 9.77
N GLU A 99 7.99 -3.67 9.66
CA GLU A 99 7.03 -3.88 10.75
C GLU A 99 7.64 -4.43 12.06
N PRO A 100 8.57 -5.42 12.05
CA PRO A 100 9.20 -5.90 13.27
C PRO A 100 9.91 -4.80 14.06
N HIS A 101 10.62 -3.90 13.36
CA HIS A 101 11.38 -2.81 13.98
C HIS A 101 10.43 -1.78 14.56
N ARG A 102 9.51 -1.27 13.72
CA ARG A 102 8.53 -0.25 14.10
C ARG A 102 7.76 -0.66 15.35
N ARG A 103 7.26 -1.91 15.38
CA ARG A 103 6.45 -2.43 16.49
C ARG A 103 7.24 -2.62 17.78
N ALA A 104 8.48 -3.10 17.67
CA ALA A 104 9.34 -3.25 18.85
C ALA A 104 9.59 -1.90 19.51
N PHE A 105 10.07 -0.92 18.74
CA PHE A 105 10.41 0.40 19.27
C PHE A 105 9.17 1.16 19.79
N GLU A 106 8.03 1.08 19.10
CA GLU A 106 6.76 1.65 19.56
C GLU A 106 6.30 1.04 20.90
N ALA A 107 6.30 -0.29 21.04
CA ALA A 107 5.85 -0.96 22.26
C ALA A 107 6.83 -0.78 23.45
N LEU A 108 8.10 -0.53 23.16
CA LEU A 108 9.13 -0.22 24.15
C LEU A 108 9.14 1.26 24.54
N GLY A 109 8.57 2.14 23.71
CA GLY A 109 8.64 3.59 23.90
C GLY A 109 10.04 4.12 23.65
N TYR A 110 10.71 3.64 22.61
CA TYR A 110 12.02 4.12 22.16
C TYR A 110 11.88 4.74 20.77
N SER A 111 12.52 5.88 20.57
CA SER A 111 12.76 6.40 19.22
C SER A 111 13.83 5.56 18.52
N TYR A 112 13.79 5.48 17.19
CA TYR A 112 14.84 4.84 16.40
C TYR A 112 14.91 5.46 15.00
N HIS A 113 16.01 5.23 14.30
CA HIS A 113 16.06 5.49 12.86
C HIS A 113 16.92 4.47 12.14
N GLU A 114 16.53 4.17 10.90
CA GLU A 114 17.24 3.31 9.98
C GLU A 114 18.24 4.14 9.17
N VAL A 115 19.48 3.68 9.07
CA VAL A 115 20.54 4.34 8.30
C VAL A 115 20.76 3.55 7.01
N GLN A 116 20.61 4.22 5.87
CA GLN A 116 20.81 3.63 4.55
C GLN A 116 22.22 3.03 4.41
N ARG A 117 22.37 1.99 3.58
CA ARG A 117 23.65 1.33 3.30
C ARG A 117 24.57 2.27 2.50
N ASN A 118 25.18 3.21 3.20
CA ASN A 118 26.14 4.19 2.69
C ASN A 118 27.26 4.32 3.72
N GLU A 119 28.50 4.05 3.31
CA GLU A 119 29.65 3.94 4.20
C GLU A 119 29.82 5.17 5.09
N THR A 120 29.83 6.36 4.49
CA THR A 120 29.99 7.61 5.22
C THR A 120 28.85 7.86 6.21
N ALA A 121 27.61 7.63 5.81
CA ALA A 121 26.45 7.81 6.68
C ALA A 121 26.45 6.81 7.84
N MET A 122 26.80 5.55 7.57
CA MET A 122 26.89 4.50 8.57
C MET A 122 28.01 4.75 9.57
N ILE A 123 29.22 5.08 9.12
CA ILE A 123 30.35 5.46 9.98
C ILE A 123 29.95 6.64 10.87
N THR A 124 29.32 7.68 10.29
CA THR A 124 28.87 8.85 11.04
C THR A 124 27.86 8.48 12.12
N ALA A 125 26.90 7.62 11.80
CA ALA A 125 25.87 7.17 12.72
C ALA A 125 26.44 6.28 13.85
N ILE A 126 27.33 5.35 13.51
CA ILE A 126 28.03 4.48 14.47
C ILE A 126 28.79 5.34 15.47
N ARG A 127 29.66 6.24 14.98
CA ARG A 127 30.47 7.09 15.85
C ARG A 127 29.60 7.89 16.82
N LYS A 128 28.58 8.57 16.29
CA LYS A 128 27.64 9.36 17.11
C LYS A 128 26.87 8.54 18.14
N SER A 129 26.55 7.29 17.84
CA SER A 129 25.84 6.40 18.77
C SER A 129 26.78 5.88 19.87
N ILE A 130 27.99 5.47 19.50
CA ILE A 130 29.00 5.00 20.44
C ILE A 130 29.47 6.13 21.37
N ASP A 131 29.62 7.37 20.87
CA ASP A 131 29.91 8.56 21.68
C ASP A 131 28.81 8.85 22.72
N ARG A 132 27.61 8.29 22.54
CA ARG A 132 26.47 8.35 23.47
C ARG A 132 26.30 7.07 24.28
N GLU A 133 27.33 6.23 24.31
CA GLU A 133 27.34 4.95 25.02
C GLU A 133 26.17 4.03 24.60
N THR A 134 25.79 4.06 23.33
CA THR A 134 24.68 3.27 22.79
C THR A 134 25.14 2.36 21.65
N PRO A 135 25.09 1.02 21.80
CA PRO A 135 25.39 0.08 20.73
C PRO A 135 24.45 0.26 19.52
N VAL A 136 24.93 -0.07 18.33
CA VAL A 136 24.17 0.01 17.08
C VAL A 136 23.82 -1.39 16.60
N ILE A 137 22.59 -1.59 16.12
CA ILE A 137 22.21 -2.85 15.48
C ILE A 137 22.55 -2.74 13.99
N ALA A 138 23.40 -3.62 13.48
CA ALA A 138 23.85 -3.63 12.09
C ALA A 138 23.43 -4.92 11.38
N PHE A 139 23.20 -4.86 10.08
CA PHE A 139 22.68 -6.00 9.31
C PHE A 139 23.72 -6.49 8.30
N GLY A 140 24.03 -7.79 8.30
CA GLY A 140 24.90 -8.37 7.28
C GLY A 140 26.37 -7.93 7.32
N LEU A 141 26.90 -7.55 8.49
CA LEU A 141 28.34 -7.29 8.66
C LEU A 141 29.19 -8.56 8.55
N ILE A 142 28.66 -9.68 9.05
CA ILE A 142 29.32 -10.99 9.01
C ILE A 142 28.26 -12.01 8.60
N GLY A 143 28.45 -12.65 7.45
CA GLY A 143 27.55 -13.68 6.94
C GLY A 143 26.28 -13.11 6.28
N PRO A 144 25.12 -13.78 6.43
CA PRO A 144 23.86 -13.36 5.80
C PRO A 144 23.36 -12.01 6.32
N PRO A 145 22.34 -11.39 5.68
CA PRO A 145 21.76 -10.07 6.03
C PRO A 145 21.03 -9.99 7.40
N GLU A 146 21.54 -10.69 8.40
CA GLU A 146 20.97 -10.82 9.75
C GLU A 146 21.53 -9.76 10.71
N ALA A 147 20.76 -9.49 11.77
CA ALA A 147 21.13 -8.50 12.77
C ALA A 147 22.32 -8.94 13.64
N GLY A 148 23.27 -8.03 13.84
CA GLY A 148 24.36 -8.08 14.81
C GLY A 148 24.48 -6.76 15.57
N LEU A 149 25.45 -6.67 16.47
CA LEU A 149 25.72 -5.49 17.28
C LEU A 149 27.09 -4.91 16.93
N VAL A 150 27.14 -3.61 16.70
CA VAL A 150 28.37 -2.80 16.72
C VAL A 150 28.46 -2.15 18.08
N THR A 151 29.51 -2.48 18.82
CA THR A 151 29.79 -2.00 20.18
C THR A 151 30.93 -1.01 20.23
N GLY A 152 31.67 -0.84 19.13
CA GLY A 152 32.75 0.12 19.07
C GLY A 152 33.36 0.24 17.69
N TYR A 153 34.27 1.19 17.56
CA TYR A 153 35.03 1.41 16.32
C TYR A 153 36.47 1.80 16.62
N ASP A 154 37.35 1.68 15.61
CA ASP A 154 38.69 2.28 15.59
C ASP A 154 38.98 2.82 14.17
N GLN A 155 40.10 3.52 14.01
CA GLN A 155 40.58 4.08 12.73
C GLN A 155 39.49 4.90 12.02
N GLU A 156 38.86 5.80 12.78
CA GLU A 156 37.77 6.68 12.32
C GLU A 156 36.52 5.96 11.79
N GLY A 157 36.32 4.68 12.14
CA GLY A 157 35.16 3.87 11.74
C GLY A 157 35.46 2.80 10.68
N LYS A 158 36.72 2.67 10.27
CA LYS A 158 37.17 1.62 9.33
C LYS A 158 37.28 0.25 9.98
N THR A 159 37.52 0.21 11.28
CA THR A 159 37.49 -1.02 12.07
C THR A 159 36.27 -0.99 12.98
N LEU A 160 35.50 -2.08 13.01
CA LEU A 160 34.35 -2.23 13.92
C LEU A 160 34.55 -3.38 14.89
N TYR A 161 34.01 -3.19 16.09
CA TYR A 161 33.96 -4.20 17.14
C TYR A 161 32.51 -4.53 17.50
N GLY A 162 32.23 -5.78 17.86
CA GLY A 162 30.93 -6.12 18.42
C GLY A 162 30.61 -7.61 18.47
N TRP A 163 29.33 -7.94 18.31
CA TRP A 163 28.84 -9.33 18.34
C TRP A 163 28.05 -9.67 17.09
N SER A 164 28.27 -10.87 16.56
CA SER A 164 27.49 -11.42 15.45
C SER A 164 27.09 -12.86 15.73
N TYR A 165 25.91 -13.22 15.22
CA TYR A 165 25.44 -14.61 15.17
C TYR A 165 26.35 -15.53 14.36
N PHE A 166 27.15 -14.97 13.46
CA PHE A 166 27.98 -15.67 12.49
C PHE A 166 29.49 -15.43 12.69
N GLN A 167 29.90 -14.82 13.80
CA GLN A 167 31.34 -14.71 14.11
C GLN A 167 31.95 -16.08 14.42
N ASP A 168 33.26 -16.20 14.25
CA ASP A 168 33.98 -17.40 14.65
C ASP A 168 33.80 -17.64 16.16
N ARG A 169 33.33 -18.84 16.51
CA ARG A 169 33.10 -19.25 17.90
C ARG A 169 34.40 -19.43 18.67
N ALA A 170 35.50 -19.69 17.98
CA ALA A 170 36.82 -19.75 18.57
C ALA A 170 37.37 -18.36 18.91
N GLN A 171 36.80 -17.29 18.35
CA GLN A 171 37.21 -15.92 18.64
C GLN A 171 36.73 -15.52 20.05
N PRO A 172 37.65 -15.20 20.98
CA PRO A 172 37.26 -14.73 22.29
C PRO A 172 36.85 -13.25 22.26
N GLY A 173 35.76 -12.91 22.95
CA GLY A 173 35.25 -11.55 23.05
C GLY A 173 34.62 -11.03 21.75
N TYR A 174 34.59 -9.70 21.62
CA TYR A 174 34.01 -9.04 20.45
C TYR A 174 34.73 -9.43 19.16
N TYR A 175 33.98 -9.54 18.06
CA TYR A 175 34.57 -9.56 16.73
C TYR A 175 35.37 -8.27 16.51
N GLN A 176 36.36 -8.34 15.62
CA GLN A 176 37.06 -7.20 15.06
C GLN A 176 37.08 -7.40 13.55
N ILE A 177 36.53 -6.44 12.80
CA ILE A 177 36.51 -6.47 11.34
C ILE A 177 37.03 -5.14 10.79
N ASP A 178 37.98 -5.22 9.88
CA ASP A 178 38.53 -4.09 9.15
C ASP A 178 37.87 -3.99 7.77
N ASP A 179 37.78 -2.77 7.22
CA ASP A 179 37.26 -2.50 5.86
C ASP A 179 35.90 -3.16 5.56
N TRP A 180 35.08 -3.26 6.60
CA TRP A 180 33.84 -4.04 6.69
C TRP A 180 32.77 -3.68 5.65
N PHE A 181 32.76 -2.45 5.12
CA PHE A 181 31.70 -1.98 4.25
C PHE A 181 31.65 -2.72 2.91
N GLY A 182 32.81 -3.12 2.37
CA GLY A 182 32.91 -3.88 1.13
C GLY A 182 32.37 -5.30 1.26
N GLU A 183 32.57 -5.92 2.43
CA GLU A 183 32.16 -7.30 2.73
C GLU A 183 30.72 -7.39 3.27
N MET A 184 30.11 -6.25 3.61
CA MET A 184 28.75 -6.19 4.11
C MET A 184 27.74 -6.62 3.04
N ALA A 185 26.78 -7.46 3.41
CA ALA A 185 25.76 -8.00 2.52
C ALA A 185 25.09 -6.92 1.64
N GLU A 186 24.90 -7.25 0.36
CA GLU A 186 24.24 -6.39 -0.62
C GLU A 186 22.71 -6.54 -0.60
N GLY A 187 22.01 -5.62 -1.26
CA GLY A 187 20.54 -5.69 -1.41
C GLY A 187 19.73 -5.34 -0.15
N LEU A 188 20.39 -4.89 0.91
CA LEU A 188 19.76 -4.45 2.16
C LEU A 188 18.99 -3.13 1.98
N PRO A 189 17.75 -3.00 2.50
CA PRO A 189 16.99 -1.74 2.47
C PRO A 189 17.58 -0.63 3.37
N PHE A 190 18.41 -1.01 4.34
CA PHE A 190 19.23 -0.15 5.21
C PHE A 190 20.35 -0.98 5.82
N GLY A 191 21.42 -0.33 6.30
CA GLY A 191 22.56 -0.99 6.90
C GLY A 191 22.53 -1.07 8.44
N LEU A 192 21.91 -0.09 9.10
CA LEU A 192 21.90 0.02 10.57
C LEU A 192 20.54 0.44 11.10
N ILE A 193 20.29 0.10 12.37
CA ILE A 193 19.31 0.74 13.24
C ILE A 193 20.06 1.39 14.40
N VAL A 194 19.86 2.69 14.55
CA VAL A 194 20.33 3.45 15.70
C VAL A 194 19.20 3.57 16.71
N VAL A 195 19.42 3.02 17.90
CA VAL A 195 18.51 3.13 19.04
C VAL A 195 18.57 4.55 19.59
N GLY A 196 17.42 5.21 19.66
CA GLY A 196 17.28 6.57 20.17
C GLY A 196 16.95 6.60 21.67
N GLY A 197 16.50 7.77 22.14
CA GLY A 197 16.07 7.95 23.53
C GLY A 197 14.66 7.39 23.79
N LYS A 198 14.35 7.20 25.07
CA LYS A 198 12.99 6.88 25.54
C LYS A 198 12.03 8.03 25.21
N GLU A 199 10.86 7.66 24.72
CA GLU A 199 9.76 8.59 24.46
C GLU A 199 8.88 8.77 25.70
N GLU A 200 8.26 9.95 25.84
CA GLU A 200 7.46 10.32 27.02
C GLU A 200 6.20 9.44 27.20
N LYS A 201 5.69 8.84 26.11
CA LYS A 201 4.45 8.06 26.12
C LYS A 201 4.71 6.63 25.69
N ARG A 202 4.60 5.68 26.62
CA ARG A 202 4.55 4.25 26.31
C ARG A 202 3.11 3.82 26.01
N PRO A 203 2.87 2.97 24.99
CA PRO A 203 1.57 2.38 24.78
C PRO A 203 1.11 1.58 26.01
N SER A 204 -0.20 1.55 26.26
CA SER A 204 -0.75 0.74 27.36
C SER A 204 -0.64 -0.76 27.02
N PRO A 205 -0.60 -1.67 28.00
CA PRO A 205 -0.56 -3.11 27.71
C PRO A 205 -1.68 -3.57 26.78
N ARG A 206 -2.90 -3.02 26.93
CA ARG A 206 -4.01 -3.25 25.99
C ARG A 206 -3.69 -2.83 24.56
N ALA A 207 -3.06 -1.68 24.37
CA ALA A 207 -2.68 -1.19 23.04
C ALA A 207 -1.58 -2.05 22.42
N VAL A 208 -0.56 -2.41 23.20
CA VAL A 208 0.51 -3.34 22.76
C VAL A 208 -0.10 -4.69 22.37
N LEU A 209 -0.99 -5.23 23.20
CA LEU A 209 -1.67 -6.49 22.90
C LEU A 209 -2.45 -6.40 21.60
N THR A 210 -3.30 -5.37 21.45
CA THR A 210 -4.14 -5.18 20.26
C THR A 210 -3.28 -5.15 18.99
N ALA A 211 -2.24 -4.32 18.97
CA ALA A 211 -1.33 -4.20 17.84
C ALA A 211 -0.57 -5.52 17.56
N SER A 212 -0.17 -6.23 18.62
CA SER A 212 0.55 -7.50 18.49
C SER A 212 -0.34 -8.63 17.96
N LEU A 213 -1.60 -8.72 18.41
CA LEU A 213 -2.56 -9.71 17.91
C LEU A 213 -2.91 -9.44 16.46
N GLU A 214 -3.15 -8.19 16.07
CA GLU A 214 -3.40 -7.83 14.67
C GLU A 214 -2.28 -8.30 13.75
N TRP A 215 -1.03 -8.08 14.19
CA TRP A 215 0.14 -8.51 13.43
C TRP A 215 0.29 -10.03 13.41
N ALA A 216 0.14 -10.69 14.54
CA ALA A 216 0.21 -12.15 14.64
C ALA A 216 -0.83 -12.84 13.76
N ILE A 217 -2.07 -12.33 13.74
CA ILE A 217 -3.16 -12.84 12.91
C ILE A 217 -2.85 -12.60 11.42
N ASP A 218 -2.35 -11.42 11.05
CA ASP A 218 -1.93 -11.16 9.67
C ASP A 218 -0.80 -12.10 9.22
N LEU A 219 0.21 -12.30 10.07
CA LEU A 219 1.30 -13.25 9.84
C LEU A 219 0.79 -14.68 9.62
N ALA A 220 -0.22 -15.10 10.38
CA ALA A 220 -0.77 -16.45 10.27
C ALA A 220 -1.72 -16.63 9.07
N ARG A 221 -2.54 -15.63 8.73
CA ARG A 221 -3.60 -15.75 7.71
C ARG A 221 -3.11 -15.46 6.29
N ARG A 222 -2.13 -14.58 6.13
CA ARG A 222 -1.68 -14.11 4.82
C ARG A 222 -0.70 -15.10 4.19
N SER A 223 -1.15 -15.82 3.17
CA SER A 223 -0.34 -16.86 2.49
C SER A 223 0.73 -16.32 1.52
N LYS A 224 0.59 -15.07 1.06
CA LYS A 224 1.50 -14.39 0.14
C LYS A 224 1.71 -12.94 0.55
N ARG A 225 2.95 -12.46 0.48
CA ARG A 225 3.34 -11.08 0.79
C ARG A 225 3.99 -10.42 -0.42
N ALA A 226 3.71 -9.13 -0.62
CA ALA A 226 4.41 -8.34 -1.63
C ALA A 226 5.90 -8.29 -1.27
N GLY A 227 6.78 -8.40 -2.28
CA GLY A 227 8.23 -8.51 -2.08
C GLY A 227 8.76 -9.93 -1.86
N LEU A 228 7.89 -10.91 -1.58
CA LEU A 228 8.25 -12.32 -1.38
C LEU A 228 7.49 -13.25 -2.34
N PRO A 229 7.59 -13.08 -3.67
CA PRO A 229 6.76 -13.83 -4.64
C PRO A 229 6.96 -15.36 -4.54
N ASN A 230 8.19 -15.77 -4.21
CA ASN A 230 8.60 -17.17 -4.15
C ASN A 230 8.31 -17.84 -2.81
N HIS A 231 7.93 -17.08 -1.79
CA HIS A 231 7.65 -17.63 -0.47
C HIS A 231 6.16 -17.87 -0.25
N ILE A 232 5.85 -18.85 0.59
CA ILE A 232 4.52 -19.10 1.14
C ILE A 232 4.61 -18.75 2.63
N CYS A 233 3.60 -18.04 3.14
CA CYS A 233 3.60 -17.54 4.51
C CYS A 233 2.45 -18.12 5.36
N GLY A 234 2.59 -17.98 6.69
CA GLY A 234 1.53 -18.27 7.65
C GLY A 234 1.12 -19.74 7.69
N LEU A 235 -0.15 -20.01 7.92
CA LEU A 235 -0.70 -21.37 8.03
C LEU A 235 -0.52 -22.19 6.74
N ALA A 236 -0.52 -21.54 5.58
CA ALA A 236 -0.30 -22.21 4.29
C ALA A 236 1.15 -22.71 4.13
N ALA A 237 2.11 -22.08 4.82
CA ALA A 237 3.51 -22.48 4.78
C ALA A 237 3.76 -23.83 5.47
N TYR A 238 2.96 -24.18 6.47
CA TYR A 238 3.01 -25.53 7.07
C TYR A 238 2.64 -26.61 6.06
N ASP A 239 1.58 -26.37 5.29
CA ASP A 239 1.10 -27.31 4.28
C ASP A 239 2.20 -27.50 3.21
N ALA A 240 2.76 -26.40 2.70
CA ALA A 240 3.85 -26.44 1.73
C ALA A 240 5.14 -27.10 2.26
N TRP A 241 5.50 -26.84 3.52
CA TRP A 241 6.64 -27.48 4.18
C TRP A 241 6.44 -28.99 4.33
N ALA A 242 5.28 -29.43 4.82
CA ALA A 242 4.94 -30.85 4.96
C ALA A 242 4.95 -31.55 3.60
N ASP A 243 4.29 -30.96 2.60
CA ASP A 243 4.20 -31.54 1.25
C ASP A 243 5.58 -31.65 0.60
N SER A 244 6.47 -30.68 0.82
CA SER A 244 7.84 -30.73 0.29
C SER A 244 8.68 -31.89 0.85
N LEU A 245 8.45 -32.28 2.11
CA LEU A 245 9.15 -33.42 2.73
C LEU A 245 8.73 -34.75 2.10
N GLU A 246 7.55 -34.82 1.49
CA GLU A 246 7.00 -36.04 0.89
C GLU A 246 7.42 -36.24 -0.57
N VAL A 247 8.16 -35.29 -1.16
CA VAL A 247 8.72 -35.39 -2.51
C VAL A 247 10.05 -36.14 -2.45
N ASP A 248 10.04 -37.46 -2.65
CA ASP A 248 11.24 -38.29 -2.48
C ASP A 248 12.41 -37.91 -3.40
N SER A 249 12.13 -37.41 -4.60
CA SER A 249 13.15 -36.93 -5.55
C SER A 249 13.92 -35.71 -5.06
N ASP A 250 13.41 -34.98 -4.06
CA ASP A 250 14.05 -33.79 -3.51
C ASP A 250 15.17 -34.09 -2.50
N TYR A 251 15.33 -35.37 -2.12
CA TYR A 251 16.29 -35.84 -1.12
C TYR A 251 17.26 -36.89 -1.68
N PRO A 252 18.05 -36.55 -2.72
CA PRO A 252 19.01 -37.48 -3.32
C PRO A 252 20.24 -37.69 -2.42
N LEU A 253 20.36 -38.87 -1.80
CA LEU A 253 21.49 -39.20 -0.92
C LEU A 253 22.88 -39.03 -1.60
N GLY A 254 22.95 -39.21 -2.92
CA GLY A 254 24.18 -39.04 -3.71
C GLY A 254 24.59 -37.59 -3.97
N ASP A 255 23.73 -36.61 -3.67
CA ASP A 255 24.04 -35.18 -3.82
C ASP A 255 24.05 -34.49 -2.44
N ARG A 256 25.25 -34.42 -1.87
CA ARG A 256 25.49 -33.82 -0.56
C ARG A 256 25.06 -32.35 -0.50
N LYS A 257 25.30 -31.57 -1.55
CA LYS A 257 25.01 -30.13 -1.54
C LYS A 257 23.51 -29.89 -1.42
N THR A 258 22.71 -30.61 -2.21
CA THR A 258 21.26 -30.55 -2.13
C THR A 258 20.76 -31.00 -0.74
N MET A 259 21.31 -32.10 -0.21
CA MET A 259 20.92 -32.59 1.11
C MET A 259 21.24 -31.61 2.24
N GLU A 260 22.39 -30.94 2.18
CA GLU A 260 22.77 -29.88 3.11
C GLU A 260 21.78 -28.71 3.06
N THR A 261 21.42 -28.23 1.86
CA THR A 261 20.39 -27.19 1.70
C THR A 261 19.04 -27.63 2.28
N ARG A 262 18.60 -28.87 2.01
CA ARG A 262 17.32 -29.38 2.55
C ARG A 262 17.33 -29.49 4.06
N ALA A 263 18.43 -29.94 4.66
CA ALA A 263 18.58 -30.04 6.10
C ALA A 263 18.57 -28.65 6.76
N MET A 264 19.28 -27.67 6.18
CA MET A 264 19.27 -26.28 6.63
C MET A 264 17.87 -25.66 6.56
N VAL A 265 17.21 -25.73 5.40
CA VAL A 265 15.84 -25.18 5.20
C VAL A 265 14.85 -25.82 6.18
N HIS A 266 14.95 -27.13 6.41
CA HIS A 266 14.12 -27.81 7.39
C HIS A 266 14.42 -27.31 8.82
N CYS A 267 15.70 -27.15 9.18
CA CYS A 267 16.12 -26.63 10.48
C CYS A 267 15.53 -25.23 10.75
N ASP A 268 15.53 -24.32 9.76
CA ASP A 268 14.92 -22.99 9.90
C ASP A 268 13.43 -23.07 10.25
N GLN A 269 12.70 -23.99 9.60
CA GLN A 269 11.28 -24.20 9.87
C GLN A 269 11.04 -24.74 11.28
N VAL A 270 11.93 -25.61 11.76
CA VAL A 270 11.90 -26.14 13.13
C VAL A 270 12.20 -25.05 14.14
N VAL A 271 13.16 -24.15 13.88
CA VAL A 271 13.46 -22.99 14.75
C VAL A 271 12.22 -22.10 14.90
N MET A 272 11.54 -21.77 13.81
CA MET A 272 10.28 -21.01 13.88
C MET A 272 9.18 -21.77 14.62
N LEU A 273 9.16 -23.10 14.53
CA LEU A 273 8.18 -23.93 15.25
C LEU A 273 8.45 -23.92 16.76
N HIS A 274 9.72 -24.06 17.14
CA HIS A 274 10.16 -23.94 18.52
C HIS A 274 9.80 -22.55 19.10
N GLY A 275 9.90 -21.49 18.29
CA GLY A 275 9.49 -20.14 18.65
C GLY A 275 8.04 -19.99 19.10
N ARG A 276 7.16 -20.96 18.84
CA ARG A 276 5.76 -20.94 19.33
C ARG A 276 5.65 -21.04 20.85
N ALA A 277 6.63 -21.64 21.53
CA ALA A 277 6.69 -21.61 22.99
C ALA A 277 6.86 -20.17 23.52
N LEU A 278 7.61 -19.32 22.82
CA LEU A 278 7.78 -17.92 23.17
C LEU A 278 6.51 -17.10 22.89
N ALA A 279 5.77 -17.44 21.83
CA ALA A 279 4.43 -16.87 21.60
C ALA A 279 3.48 -17.21 22.77
N ALA A 280 3.49 -18.46 23.25
CA ALA A 280 2.67 -18.87 24.39
C ALA A 280 3.03 -18.08 25.67
N THR A 281 4.32 -17.91 25.96
CA THR A 281 4.79 -17.10 27.09
C THR A 281 4.35 -15.64 26.97
N PHE A 282 4.47 -15.04 25.79
CA PHE A 282 3.97 -13.69 25.52
C PHE A 282 2.47 -13.57 25.75
N LEU A 283 1.67 -14.48 25.19
CA LEU A 283 0.21 -14.47 25.33
C LEU A 283 -0.22 -14.62 26.79
N ARG A 284 0.40 -15.52 27.56
CA ARG A 284 0.15 -15.67 29.01
C ARG A 284 0.55 -14.43 29.81
N ARG A 285 1.61 -13.74 29.41
CA ARG A 285 1.98 -12.45 30.01
C ARG A 285 0.88 -11.42 29.75
N MET A 286 0.46 -11.25 28.50
CA MET A 286 -0.57 -10.29 28.16
C MET A 286 -1.94 -10.63 28.77
N ALA A 287 -2.23 -11.92 29.02
CA ALA A 287 -3.43 -12.34 29.75
C ALA A 287 -3.47 -11.83 31.20
N ARG A 288 -2.30 -11.63 31.84
CA ARG A 288 -2.23 -11.00 33.17
C ARG A 288 -2.42 -9.49 33.09
N ASP A 289 -1.86 -8.86 32.06
CA ASP A 289 -1.89 -7.41 31.89
C ASP A 289 -3.22 -6.90 31.32
N VAL A 290 -3.99 -7.77 30.66
CA VAL A 290 -5.26 -7.46 29.98
C VAL A 290 -6.30 -8.56 30.30
N PRO A 291 -6.88 -8.55 31.51
CA PRO A 291 -7.62 -9.69 32.05
C PRO A 291 -8.96 -9.96 31.37
N ASP A 292 -9.56 -8.98 30.69
CA ASP A 292 -10.85 -9.12 29.99
C ASP A 292 -10.81 -10.07 28.79
N VAL A 293 -9.62 -10.40 28.29
CA VAL A 293 -9.40 -11.39 27.23
C VAL A 293 -8.50 -12.55 27.66
N ALA A 294 -8.29 -12.70 28.98
CA ALA A 294 -7.35 -13.69 29.52
C ALA A 294 -7.70 -15.12 29.12
N GLU A 295 -8.98 -15.48 29.07
CA GLU A 295 -9.42 -16.82 28.67
C GLU A 295 -8.98 -17.14 27.24
N GLN A 296 -9.28 -16.25 26.29
CA GLN A 296 -8.92 -16.42 24.89
C GLN A 296 -7.40 -16.46 24.70
N LEU A 297 -6.66 -15.61 25.42
CA LEU A 297 -5.20 -15.59 25.36
C LEU A 297 -4.56 -16.84 25.97
N ASN A 298 -5.09 -17.34 27.08
CA ASN A 298 -4.58 -18.59 27.68
C ASN A 298 -4.89 -19.81 26.81
N THR A 299 -6.07 -19.85 26.18
CA THR A 299 -6.40 -20.88 25.19
C THR A 299 -5.47 -20.80 23.98
N ALA A 300 -5.25 -19.60 23.42
CA ALA A 300 -4.29 -19.39 22.34
C ALA A 300 -2.88 -19.85 22.76
N ALA A 301 -2.43 -19.47 23.96
CA ALA A 301 -1.12 -19.85 24.48
C ALA A 301 -0.95 -21.38 24.58
N GLY A 302 -1.94 -22.10 25.12
CA GLY A 302 -1.91 -23.56 25.18
C GLY A 302 -1.80 -24.21 23.80
N LEU A 303 -2.47 -23.65 22.80
CA LEU A 303 -2.43 -24.13 21.42
C LEU A 303 -1.08 -23.83 20.72
N TYR A 304 -0.50 -22.67 20.96
CA TYR A 304 0.84 -22.32 20.49
C TYR A 304 1.93 -23.18 21.16
N GLU A 305 1.80 -23.46 22.45
CA GLU A 305 2.69 -24.38 23.17
C GLU A 305 2.56 -25.82 22.62
N ALA A 306 1.34 -26.29 22.38
CA ALA A 306 1.10 -27.60 21.75
C ALA A 306 1.75 -27.68 20.35
N ALA A 307 1.63 -26.64 19.53
CA ALA A 307 2.30 -26.57 18.23
C ALA A 307 3.83 -26.60 18.39
N GLY A 308 4.38 -25.81 19.32
CA GLY A 308 5.82 -25.76 19.60
C GLY A 308 6.37 -27.10 20.08
N ASN A 309 5.61 -27.86 20.87
CA ASN A 309 6.01 -29.19 21.37
C ASN A 309 6.15 -30.25 20.26
N GLU A 310 5.62 -29.99 19.06
CA GLU A 310 5.89 -30.86 17.90
C GLU A 310 7.32 -30.68 17.37
N SER A 311 8.04 -29.60 17.72
CA SER A 311 9.39 -29.32 17.21
C SER A 311 10.38 -30.47 17.47
N GLY A 312 10.32 -31.08 18.66
CA GLY A 312 11.19 -32.21 19.04
C GLY A 312 10.86 -33.52 18.31
N LYS A 313 9.68 -33.63 17.69
CA LYS A 313 9.26 -34.79 16.89
C LYS A 313 9.65 -34.64 15.43
N VAL A 314 9.80 -33.41 14.96
CA VAL A 314 10.24 -33.09 13.59
C VAL A 314 11.75 -32.88 13.49
N TRP A 315 12.46 -32.72 14.61
CA TRP A 315 13.92 -32.66 14.65
C TRP A 315 14.47 -33.17 15.99
N HIS A 316 15.39 -34.14 15.92
CA HIS A 316 16.03 -34.75 17.08
C HIS A 316 17.56 -34.80 16.96
N TRP A 317 18.09 -34.21 15.89
CA TRP A 317 19.52 -34.19 15.63
C TRP A 317 20.19 -33.02 16.29
N GLY A 318 21.50 -33.17 16.39
CA GLY A 318 22.40 -32.09 16.71
C GLY A 318 22.39 -31.05 15.59
N HIS A 319 23.43 -31.10 14.79
CA HIS A 319 23.72 -30.10 13.78
C HIS A 319 23.15 -30.54 12.43
N TRP A 320 22.60 -29.63 11.61
CA TRP A 320 21.98 -30.00 10.33
C TRP A 320 22.98 -30.60 9.32
N GLN A 321 24.26 -30.23 9.38
CA GLN A 321 25.35 -30.83 8.59
C GLN A 321 25.83 -32.21 9.11
N GLN A 322 25.37 -32.69 10.26
CA GLN A 322 25.88 -33.94 10.81
C GLN A 322 25.44 -35.15 9.95
N PRO A 323 26.27 -36.19 9.80
CA PRO A 323 25.93 -37.34 8.94
C PRO A 323 24.59 -38.01 9.27
N ALA A 324 24.23 -38.07 10.56
CA ALA A 324 22.96 -38.64 11.01
C ALA A 324 21.74 -37.81 10.54
N ALA A 325 21.85 -36.47 10.51
CA ALA A 325 20.78 -35.61 10.02
C ALA A 325 20.59 -35.76 8.52
N LEU A 326 21.68 -35.75 7.74
CA LEU A 326 21.60 -35.95 6.29
C LEU A 326 21.02 -37.33 5.94
N LYS A 327 21.44 -38.39 6.65
CA LYS A 327 20.91 -39.74 6.44
C LYS A 327 19.43 -39.85 6.82
N GLY A 328 19.03 -39.25 7.95
CA GLY A 328 17.63 -39.26 8.39
C GLY A 328 16.72 -38.44 7.47
N MET A 329 17.18 -37.28 7.01
CA MET A 329 16.46 -36.49 6.01
C MET A 329 16.38 -37.20 4.66
N ALA A 330 17.31 -38.09 4.31
CA ALA A 330 17.23 -38.91 3.09
C ALA A 330 16.23 -40.08 3.23
N ASP A 331 15.87 -40.49 4.45
CA ASP A 331 14.89 -41.54 4.69
C ASP A 331 13.45 -41.05 4.48
N ALA A 332 12.78 -41.70 3.53
CA ALA A 332 11.43 -41.42 3.09
C ALA A 332 10.39 -41.63 4.21
N ALA A 333 10.60 -42.62 5.08
CA ALA A 333 9.69 -42.91 6.20
C ALA A 333 9.80 -41.83 7.28
N THR A 334 11.02 -41.44 7.64
CA THR A 334 11.29 -40.34 8.58
C THR A 334 10.63 -39.04 8.13
N ARG A 335 10.81 -38.63 6.86
CA ARG A 335 10.20 -37.40 6.34
C ARG A 335 8.68 -37.40 6.36
N ARG A 336 8.04 -38.54 6.08
CA ARG A 336 6.57 -38.68 6.14
C ARG A 336 6.05 -38.57 7.57
N GLU A 337 6.78 -39.10 8.56
CA GLU A 337 6.40 -38.91 9.96
C GLU A 337 6.58 -37.44 10.38
N PHE A 338 7.62 -36.76 9.91
CA PHE A 338 7.76 -35.32 10.12
C PHE A 338 6.59 -34.53 9.52
N ALA A 339 6.21 -34.81 8.27
CA ALA A 339 5.09 -34.15 7.59
C ALA A 339 3.77 -34.29 8.37
N LYS A 340 3.51 -35.46 8.97
CA LYS A 340 2.37 -35.68 9.86
C LYS A 340 2.40 -34.78 11.10
N HIS A 341 3.54 -34.68 11.78
CA HIS A 341 3.70 -33.80 12.95
C HIS A 341 3.60 -32.31 12.60
N ILE A 342 4.10 -31.90 11.43
CA ILE A 342 3.94 -30.54 10.91
C ILE A 342 2.46 -30.18 10.71
N ARG A 343 1.67 -31.11 10.15
CA ARG A 343 0.22 -30.92 9.98
C ARG A 343 -0.52 -30.87 11.32
N ILE A 344 -0.10 -31.63 12.32
CA ILE A 344 -0.62 -31.54 13.71
C ILE A 344 -0.34 -30.15 14.30
N ALA A 345 0.91 -29.67 14.19
CA ALA A 345 1.29 -28.35 14.67
C ALA A 345 0.46 -27.23 14.01
N ARG A 346 0.27 -27.30 12.69
CA ARG A 346 -0.61 -26.38 11.95
C ARG A 346 -2.05 -26.41 12.46
N GLY A 347 -2.58 -27.59 12.78
CA GLY A 347 -3.92 -27.76 13.33
C GLY A 347 -4.09 -27.02 14.66
N ALA A 348 -3.13 -27.17 15.57
CA ALA A 348 -3.10 -26.46 16.84
C ALA A 348 -2.97 -24.94 16.64
N GLU A 349 -2.02 -24.51 15.81
CA GLU A 349 -1.81 -23.08 15.54
C GLU A 349 -3.04 -22.43 14.90
N LYS A 350 -3.72 -23.09 13.96
CA LYS A 350 -4.95 -22.58 13.34
C LYS A 350 -6.05 -22.30 14.38
N GLN A 351 -6.18 -23.15 15.39
CA GLN A 351 -7.12 -22.94 16.50
C GLN A 351 -6.63 -21.82 17.43
N GLY A 352 -5.32 -21.73 17.66
CA GLY A 352 -4.72 -20.65 18.44
C GLY A 352 -4.98 -19.29 17.81
N VAL A 353 -4.86 -19.18 16.49
CA VAL A 353 -5.19 -17.98 15.71
C VAL A 353 -6.66 -17.61 15.85
N ALA A 354 -7.58 -18.58 15.79
CA ALA A 354 -9.00 -18.32 16.02
C ALA A 354 -9.28 -17.78 17.44
N SER A 355 -8.54 -18.26 18.44
CA SER A 355 -8.64 -17.76 19.82
C SER A 355 -8.09 -16.32 19.93
N MET A 356 -6.99 -16.00 19.23
CA MET A 356 -6.49 -14.63 19.13
C MET A 356 -7.47 -13.68 18.42
N GLU A 357 -8.15 -14.14 17.36
CA GLU A 357 -9.20 -13.38 16.67
C GLU A 357 -10.38 -13.07 17.60
N ALA A 358 -10.79 -14.03 18.44
CA ALA A 358 -11.81 -13.82 19.46
C ALA A 358 -11.38 -12.80 20.53
N ALA A 359 -10.13 -12.88 21.01
CA ALA A 359 -9.57 -11.88 21.91
C ALA A 359 -9.60 -10.47 21.27
N LEU A 360 -9.14 -10.36 20.02
CA LEU A 360 -9.11 -9.08 19.31
C LEU A 360 -10.50 -8.48 19.11
N ALA A 361 -11.53 -9.30 18.87
CA ALA A 361 -12.91 -8.85 18.78
C ALA A 361 -13.41 -8.21 20.09
N VAL A 362 -13.11 -8.82 21.24
CA VAL A 362 -13.42 -8.25 22.57
C VAL A 362 -12.65 -6.96 22.80
N LEU A 363 -11.36 -6.93 22.43
CA LEU A 363 -10.52 -5.74 22.60
C LEU A 363 -11.09 -4.52 21.86
N ARG A 364 -11.63 -4.74 20.66
CA ARG A 364 -12.29 -3.73 19.81
C ARG A 364 -13.71 -3.37 20.28
N GLY A 365 -14.41 -4.30 20.93
CA GLY A 365 -15.77 -4.09 21.45
C GLY A 365 -15.84 -3.30 22.76
N ALA A 366 -14.77 -3.29 23.57
CA ALA A 366 -14.74 -2.66 24.89
C ALA A 366 -14.06 -1.27 24.94
N THR A 367 -13.76 -0.65 23.81
CA THR A 367 -13.27 0.75 23.78
C THR A 367 -14.45 1.73 23.74
N GLU A 368 -14.89 2.20 24.90
CA GLU A 368 -15.35 3.59 25.03
C GLU A 368 -14.21 4.53 24.60
N HIS A 369 -14.61 5.58 23.89
CA HIS A 369 -13.81 6.45 23.05
C HIS A 369 -12.92 7.39 23.90
N ASP A 370 -11.59 7.21 23.91
CA ASP A 370 -10.63 8.20 24.40
C ASP A 370 -10.21 9.14 23.25
N PRO A 371 -10.65 10.42 23.23
CA PRO A 371 -10.38 11.36 22.13
C PRO A 371 -8.95 11.91 22.10
N SER A 372 -8.07 11.53 23.04
CA SER A 372 -6.77 12.21 23.24
C SER A 372 -5.54 11.51 22.64
N ARG A 373 -5.70 10.35 21.99
CA ARG A 373 -4.60 9.64 21.31
C ARG A 373 -4.53 9.97 19.82
N PRO A 374 -3.40 10.49 19.30
CA PRO A 374 -3.19 10.59 17.86
C PRO A 374 -2.89 9.19 17.31
N VAL A 375 -3.94 8.48 16.90
CA VAL A 375 -3.80 7.21 16.19
C VAL A 375 -3.46 7.52 14.73
N LEU A 376 -2.34 7.01 14.22
CA LEU A 376 -2.03 6.93 12.78
C LEU A 376 -2.65 5.64 12.24
N THR A 377 -3.97 5.63 12.05
CA THR A 377 -4.70 4.49 11.50
C THR A 377 -4.61 4.58 9.98
N ARG A 378 -3.57 3.96 9.44
CA ARG A 378 -3.44 3.72 7.99
C ARG A 378 -4.38 2.57 7.64
N LEU A 379 -5.30 2.76 6.70
CA LEU A 379 -5.78 1.62 5.91
C LEU A 379 -4.60 1.14 5.07
N GLU A 380 -3.82 0.21 5.61
CA GLU A 380 -2.86 -0.58 4.84
C GLU A 380 -3.60 -1.77 4.24
N LEU A 381 -4.34 -1.52 3.16
CA LEU A 381 -4.77 -2.60 2.29
C LEU A 381 -3.68 -2.91 1.26
N GLN A 382 -3.51 -4.21 1.06
CA GLN A 382 -2.70 -4.83 0.04
C GLN A 382 -3.05 -4.26 -1.34
N TRP A 383 -2.09 -4.27 -2.26
CA TRP A 383 -2.28 -4.08 -3.69
C TRP A 383 -3.67 -4.56 -4.11
N SER A 384 -4.47 -3.67 -4.73
CA SER A 384 -5.66 -4.10 -5.44
C SER A 384 -5.27 -5.27 -6.36
N LYS A 385 -5.78 -6.47 -6.07
CA LYS A 385 -5.71 -7.62 -6.97
C LYS A 385 -6.72 -7.47 -8.12
N LEU A 386 -7.52 -6.41 -8.11
CA LEU A 386 -8.53 -6.12 -9.13
C LEU A 386 -7.88 -5.31 -10.23
N VAL A 387 -7.12 -6.06 -11.02
CA VAL A 387 -7.34 -6.41 -12.41
C VAL A 387 -5.94 -6.84 -12.86
N ASN A 388 -5.77 -8.14 -13.16
CA ASN A 388 -4.54 -8.63 -13.79
C ASN A 388 -4.53 -8.12 -15.23
N TYR A 389 -4.23 -6.84 -15.40
CA TYR A 389 -4.13 -6.23 -16.70
C TYR A 389 -3.00 -6.94 -17.46
N PRO A 390 -3.26 -7.44 -18.68
CA PRO A 390 -2.22 -8.10 -19.45
C PRO A 390 -1.04 -7.12 -19.64
N PRO A 391 0.22 -7.53 -19.35
CA PRO A 391 1.39 -6.66 -19.41
C PRO A 391 1.58 -5.96 -20.77
N GLU A 392 1.08 -6.57 -21.84
CA GLU A 392 1.11 -6.10 -23.22
C GLU A 392 0.10 -4.98 -23.52
N CYS A 393 -0.88 -4.76 -22.64
CA CYS A 393 -1.92 -3.75 -22.83
C CYS A 393 -1.52 -2.41 -22.20
N ARG A 394 -1.34 -1.37 -23.03
CA ARG A 394 -1.12 0.00 -22.54
C ARG A 394 -2.41 0.57 -21.95
N PRO A 395 -2.38 1.27 -20.80
CA PRO A 395 -3.57 1.93 -20.27
C PRO A 395 -4.03 3.05 -21.21
N ASN A 396 -5.34 3.14 -21.47
CA ASN A 396 -5.93 4.34 -22.06
C ASN A 396 -5.81 5.53 -21.09
N ILE A 397 -5.91 6.74 -21.65
CA ILE A 397 -5.73 7.99 -20.91
C ILE A 397 -6.95 8.26 -20.00
N GLU A 398 -6.91 7.79 -18.76
CA GLU A 398 -7.94 7.97 -17.74
C GLU A 398 -7.70 9.25 -16.90
N CYS A 399 -7.55 10.39 -17.57
CA CYS A 399 -6.92 11.58 -17.01
C CYS A 399 -7.87 12.57 -16.31
N MET A 400 -9.15 12.26 -16.17
CA MET A 400 -10.15 13.14 -15.55
C MET A 400 -10.19 12.93 -14.03
N PRO A 401 -10.03 13.97 -13.19
CA PRO A 401 -9.86 13.82 -11.74
C PRO A 401 -10.99 13.09 -11.03
N ALA A 402 -12.25 13.52 -11.21
CA ALA A 402 -13.41 12.94 -10.51
C ALA A 402 -13.70 11.47 -10.88
N PRO A 403 -13.88 11.09 -12.16
CA PRO A 403 -14.06 9.69 -12.53
C PRO A 403 -12.80 8.85 -12.29
N GLY A 404 -11.60 9.44 -12.39
CA GLY A 404 -10.34 8.78 -12.09
C GLY A 404 -10.18 8.43 -10.61
N VAL A 405 -10.58 9.32 -9.69
CA VAL A 405 -10.54 9.05 -8.25
C VAL A 405 -11.67 8.10 -7.83
N LEU A 406 -12.84 8.15 -8.48
CA LEU A 406 -13.94 7.19 -8.26
C LEU A 406 -13.55 5.78 -8.70
N ARG A 407 -12.98 5.64 -9.89
CA ARG A 407 -12.41 4.37 -10.39
C ARG A 407 -11.36 3.82 -9.43
N ALA A 408 -10.47 4.68 -8.92
CA ALA A 408 -9.50 4.28 -7.91
C ALA A 408 -10.19 3.84 -6.61
N LEU A 409 -11.16 4.62 -6.11
CA LEU A 409 -11.89 4.33 -4.88
C LEU A 409 -12.53 2.95 -4.90
N VAL A 410 -13.23 2.60 -5.99
CA VAL A 410 -13.90 1.30 -6.08
C VAL A 410 -12.90 0.15 -6.22
N GLU A 411 -11.79 0.34 -6.96
CA GLU A 411 -10.68 -0.62 -6.98
C GLU A 411 -10.06 -0.81 -5.58
N PHE A 412 -9.89 0.28 -4.81
CA PHE A 412 -9.38 0.23 -3.43
C PHE A 412 -10.31 -0.57 -2.51
N LEU A 413 -11.62 -0.42 -2.70
CA LEU A 413 -12.65 -1.09 -1.92
C LEU A 413 -12.86 -2.55 -2.31
N GLY A 414 -12.14 -3.05 -3.32
CA GLY A 414 -12.29 -4.43 -3.79
C GLY A 414 -13.47 -4.64 -4.73
N GLU A 415 -13.95 -3.59 -5.40
CA GLU A 415 -14.99 -3.70 -6.43
C GLU A 415 -14.36 -3.81 -7.83
N ASP A 416 -14.74 -4.85 -8.58
CA ASP A 416 -14.29 -5.07 -9.95
C ASP A 416 -15.42 -4.75 -10.94
N PHE A 417 -15.08 -3.99 -11.97
CA PHE A 417 -15.96 -3.70 -13.12
C PHE A 417 -15.42 -4.30 -14.42
N GLY A 418 -14.24 -4.92 -14.38
CA GLY A 418 -13.55 -5.47 -15.53
C GLY A 418 -12.83 -4.42 -16.38
N PHE A 419 -12.31 -4.89 -17.51
CA PHE A 419 -11.65 -4.06 -18.49
C PHE A 419 -11.98 -4.53 -19.91
N SER A 420 -11.97 -3.60 -20.86
CA SER A 420 -11.96 -3.90 -22.29
C SER A 420 -10.59 -3.63 -22.91
N THR A 421 -10.34 -4.23 -24.07
CA THR A 421 -9.13 -3.99 -24.86
C THR A 421 -9.49 -3.52 -26.27
N ASN A 422 -8.68 -2.62 -26.82
CA ASN A 422 -8.83 -2.11 -28.17
C ASN A 422 -7.47 -2.11 -28.87
N LYS A 423 -7.41 -2.53 -30.14
CA LYS A 423 -6.18 -2.52 -30.93
C LYS A 423 -6.09 -1.25 -31.77
N GLY A 424 -4.97 -0.54 -31.68
CA GLY A 424 -4.63 0.62 -32.49
C GLY A 424 -3.23 0.47 -33.08
N GLY A 425 -3.14 0.15 -34.37
CA GLY A 425 -1.86 -0.16 -35.02
C GLY A 425 -1.16 -1.35 -34.35
N ALA A 426 0.11 -1.19 -33.96
CA ALA A 426 0.88 -2.21 -33.24
C ALA A 426 0.63 -2.25 -31.72
N THR A 427 -0.21 -1.34 -31.18
CA THR A 427 -0.45 -1.22 -29.74
C THR A 427 -1.83 -1.76 -29.37
N THR A 428 -1.89 -2.54 -28.29
CA THR A 428 -3.17 -2.89 -27.65
C THR A 428 -3.34 -1.99 -26.44
N TRP A 429 -4.48 -1.31 -26.37
CA TRP A 429 -4.87 -0.44 -25.27
C TRP A 429 -5.90 -1.15 -24.39
N ARG A 430 -5.94 -0.80 -23.10
CA ARG A 430 -6.97 -1.25 -22.16
C ARG A 430 -7.74 -0.07 -21.57
N THR A 431 -9.02 -0.28 -21.32
CA THR A 431 -9.89 0.65 -20.59
C THR A 431 -10.43 -0.07 -19.36
N ASN A 432 -10.28 0.49 -18.15
CA ASN A 432 -11.04 0.00 -17.00
C ASN A 432 -12.51 0.42 -17.17
N GLU A 433 -13.44 -0.53 -17.13
CA GLU A 433 -14.87 -0.27 -17.40
C GLU A 433 -15.55 0.63 -16.36
N ALA A 434 -15.01 0.75 -15.14
CA ALA A 434 -15.50 1.71 -14.16
C ALA A 434 -15.27 3.16 -14.60
N PHE A 435 -14.22 3.45 -15.37
CA PHE A 435 -13.93 4.81 -15.82
C PHE A 435 -14.97 5.37 -16.80
N PRO A 436 -15.28 4.75 -17.96
CA PRO A 436 -16.34 5.22 -18.85
C PRO A 436 -17.72 5.21 -18.17
N LEU A 437 -17.95 4.26 -17.26
CA LEU A 437 -19.18 4.22 -16.46
C LEU A 437 -19.33 5.50 -15.61
N PHE A 438 -18.30 5.87 -14.84
CA PHE A 438 -18.34 7.10 -14.03
C PHE A 438 -18.31 8.38 -14.87
N MET A 439 -17.63 8.38 -16.02
CA MET A 439 -17.70 9.48 -17.00
C MET A 439 -19.15 9.72 -17.46
N GLY A 440 -19.90 8.66 -17.77
CA GLY A 440 -21.30 8.77 -18.19
C GLY A 440 -22.26 9.08 -17.04
N VAL A 441 -22.24 8.27 -15.98
CA VAL A 441 -23.16 8.40 -14.82
C VAL A 441 -22.97 9.73 -14.11
N GLY A 442 -21.72 10.16 -13.93
CA GLY A 442 -21.40 11.45 -13.34
C GLY A 442 -21.77 12.64 -14.23
N GLY A 443 -21.96 12.43 -15.54
CA GLY A 443 -22.30 13.46 -16.51
C GLY A 443 -21.10 14.11 -17.21
N ASP A 444 -19.87 13.81 -16.80
CA ASP A 444 -18.62 14.37 -17.35
C ASP A 444 -18.47 14.15 -18.85
N ALA A 445 -18.94 13.02 -19.37
CA ALA A 445 -18.91 12.68 -20.79
C ALA A 445 -19.76 13.63 -21.66
N PHE A 446 -20.80 14.23 -21.09
CA PHE A 446 -21.80 15.06 -21.77
C PHE A 446 -21.56 16.55 -21.58
N GLU A 447 -20.79 16.91 -20.56
CA GLU A 447 -20.52 18.29 -20.22
C GLU A 447 -19.47 18.93 -21.14
N PHE A 448 -19.61 20.25 -21.35
CA PHE A 448 -18.55 21.11 -21.84
C PHE A 448 -18.82 22.58 -21.43
N VAL A 449 -17.88 23.22 -20.72
CA VAL A 449 -18.07 24.53 -20.07
C VAL A 449 -16.92 25.49 -20.36
N TRP A 450 -17.21 26.79 -20.35
CA TRP A 450 -16.24 27.84 -20.65
C TRP A 450 -16.49 29.16 -19.93
N ILE A 451 -15.43 29.83 -19.49
CA ILE A 451 -15.51 31.07 -18.69
C ILE A 451 -16.04 32.24 -19.54
N LYS A 452 -17.04 32.98 -19.03
CA LYS A 452 -17.66 34.12 -19.75
C LYS A 452 -16.79 35.40 -19.80
N LYS A 453 -15.63 35.49 -19.12
CA LYS A 453 -14.77 36.70 -19.09
C LYS A 453 -13.29 36.41 -18.77
N ALA A 454 -12.39 37.17 -19.40
CA ALA A 454 -10.95 37.19 -19.11
C ALA A 454 -10.57 37.79 -17.74
N ASP A 455 -11.53 38.45 -17.06
CA ASP A 455 -11.36 39.08 -15.74
C ASP A 455 -11.99 38.30 -14.58
N ALA A 456 -12.46 37.06 -14.81
CA ALA A 456 -12.85 36.20 -13.70
C ALA A 456 -11.58 35.81 -12.90
N PRO A 457 -11.60 35.84 -11.55
CA PRO A 457 -10.47 35.41 -10.74
C PRO A 457 -9.99 34.02 -11.18
N GLN A 458 -8.68 33.80 -11.25
CA GLN A 458 -8.07 32.48 -11.57
C GLN A 458 -8.50 31.36 -10.60
N ASP A 459 -9.11 31.77 -9.50
CA ASP A 459 -9.63 31.06 -8.36
C ASP A 459 -11.16 30.80 -8.44
N ALA A 460 -11.81 31.11 -9.57
CA ALA A 460 -13.17 30.63 -9.85
C ALA A 460 -13.15 29.09 -9.96
N GLU A 461 -13.89 28.42 -9.06
CA GLU A 461 -14.03 26.96 -9.03
C GLU A 461 -14.38 26.42 -10.44
N CYS A 462 -13.70 25.35 -10.88
CA CYS A 462 -14.01 24.69 -12.15
C CYS A 462 -15.48 24.23 -12.14
N PRO A 463 -16.33 24.78 -13.01
CA PRO A 463 -17.78 24.64 -12.87
C PRO A 463 -18.23 23.34 -13.49
N CYS A 464 -18.22 22.27 -12.71
CA CYS A 464 -18.94 21.06 -13.13
C CYS A 464 -20.43 21.42 -13.32
N LEU A 465 -21.02 21.12 -14.48
CA LEU A 465 -22.45 21.32 -14.74
C LEU A 465 -23.27 20.47 -13.78
N GLY A 466 -24.31 21.08 -13.21
CA GLY A 466 -25.20 20.42 -12.26
C GLY A 466 -24.63 20.30 -10.84
N ASN A 467 -25.40 19.65 -9.97
CA ASN A 467 -25.10 19.53 -8.56
C ASN A 467 -24.02 18.47 -8.31
N ILE A 468 -22.82 18.88 -7.91
CA ILE A 468 -21.70 17.97 -7.57
C ILE A 468 -22.10 16.87 -6.57
N ARG A 469 -23.03 17.17 -5.65
CA ARG A 469 -23.54 16.17 -4.69
C ARG A 469 -24.28 15.04 -5.39
N GLU A 470 -25.13 15.39 -6.35
CA GLU A 470 -25.90 14.42 -7.13
C GLU A 470 -25.00 13.59 -8.04
N ARG A 471 -23.95 14.19 -8.62
CA ARG A 471 -23.01 13.48 -9.50
C ARG A 471 -22.24 12.40 -8.75
N PHE A 472 -21.66 12.74 -7.59
CA PHE A 472 -20.99 11.75 -6.74
C PHE A 472 -21.97 10.72 -6.18
N ALA A 473 -23.17 11.13 -5.76
CA ALA A 473 -24.20 10.21 -5.28
C ALA A 473 -24.62 9.21 -6.38
N ALA A 474 -24.84 9.67 -7.61
CA ALA A 474 -25.17 8.80 -8.74
C ALA A 474 -24.04 7.82 -9.05
N ALA A 475 -22.80 8.29 -9.14
CA ALA A 475 -21.65 7.44 -9.42
C ALA A 475 -21.44 6.38 -8.32
N LEU A 476 -21.51 6.76 -7.05
CA LEU A 476 -21.31 5.84 -5.93
C LEU A 476 -22.49 4.88 -5.76
N ALA A 477 -23.73 5.30 -6.03
CA ALA A 477 -24.90 4.42 -6.00
C ALA A 477 -24.77 3.28 -7.02
N VAL A 478 -24.21 3.55 -8.21
CA VAL A 478 -23.91 2.52 -9.22
C VAL A 478 -22.84 1.54 -8.72
N ALA A 479 -21.91 2.00 -7.89
CA ALA A 479 -20.94 1.15 -7.23
C ALA A 479 -21.46 0.45 -5.96
N GLY A 480 -22.71 0.72 -5.54
CA GLY A 480 -23.31 0.13 -4.35
C GLY A 480 -22.93 0.85 -3.06
N PHE A 481 -22.67 2.16 -3.12
CA PHE A 481 -22.34 2.98 -1.96
C PHE A 481 -23.21 4.23 -1.88
N ASP A 482 -23.64 4.56 -0.67
CA ASP A 482 -24.17 5.89 -0.37
C ASP A 482 -23.03 6.80 0.07
N CYS A 483 -23.15 8.08 -0.25
CA CYS A 483 -22.16 9.07 0.12
C CYS A 483 -22.78 10.34 0.69
N GLU A 484 -21.99 11.01 1.53
CA GLU A 484 -22.20 12.40 1.83
C GLU A 484 -21.11 13.24 1.17
N VAL A 485 -21.53 14.30 0.50
CA VAL A 485 -20.62 15.29 -0.09
C VAL A 485 -20.68 16.56 0.75
N VAL A 486 -19.55 17.03 1.27
CA VAL A 486 -19.42 18.27 2.01
C VAL A 486 -18.71 19.28 1.12
N LEU A 487 -19.31 20.46 0.92
CA LEU A 487 -18.78 21.50 0.02
C LEU A 487 -18.29 22.69 0.83
N ARG A 488 -17.17 23.29 0.43
CA ARG A 488 -16.54 24.41 1.15
C ARG A 488 -17.32 25.72 1.11
N LYS A 489 -18.20 25.88 0.11
CA LYS A 489 -18.91 27.13 -0.24
C LYS A 489 -17.95 28.26 -0.61
N VAL A 490 -17.85 28.52 -1.90
CA VAL A 490 -17.64 29.88 -2.41
C VAL A 490 -19.04 30.50 -2.60
N GLY A 491 -19.44 31.44 -1.73
CA GLY A 491 -20.47 32.45 -2.06
C GLY A 491 -21.94 32.30 -1.62
N SER A 492 -22.38 31.29 -0.87
CA SER A 492 -23.82 31.16 -0.55
C SER A 492 -24.25 31.90 0.74
N THR A 493 -24.81 33.09 0.59
CA THR A 493 -25.57 33.84 1.61
C THR A 493 -27.03 33.38 1.68
N GLY A 494 -27.25 32.08 1.94
CA GLY A 494 -28.59 31.48 2.03
C GLY A 494 -28.90 30.89 3.42
N PRO A 495 -30.16 30.90 3.89
CA PRO A 495 -30.55 30.51 5.24
C PRO A 495 -30.28 29.04 5.63
N ASN A 496 -29.93 28.18 4.67
CA ASN A 496 -29.56 26.77 4.89
C ASN A 496 -28.05 26.51 4.73
N ALA A 497 -27.21 27.53 4.91
CA ALA A 497 -25.77 27.42 4.87
C ALA A 497 -25.17 26.86 6.16
N THR A 498 -24.92 25.55 6.23
CA THR A 498 -24.05 25.00 7.28
C THR A 498 -22.58 25.32 6.94
N PRO A 499 -21.80 25.95 7.84
CA PRO A 499 -20.40 26.29 7.58
C PRO A 499 -19.53 25.05 7.35
N PHE A 500 -18.47 25.18 6.55
CA PHE A 500 -17.40 24.19 6.42
C PHE A 500 -16.58 24.16 7.72
N ASP A 501 -17.11 23.47 8.73
CA ASP A 501 -16.52 23.37 10.06
C ASP A 501 -15.31 22.42 10.02
N ARG A 502 -14.11 22.99 10.18
CA ARG A 502 -12.83 22.25 10.20
C ARG A 502 -12.83 21.13 11.21
N THR A 503 -13.31 21.40 12.41
CA THR A 503 -13.27 20.46 13.52
C THR A 503 -14.21 19.29 13.24
N ARG A 504 -15.45 19.60 12.83
CA ARG A 504 -16.44 18.57 12.50
C ARG A 504 -16.03 17.73 11.30
N LEU A 505 -15.53 18.35 10.24
CA LEU A 505 -15.12 17.64 9.03
C LEU A 505 -13.90 16.75 9.30
N ARG A 506 -12.92 17.25 10.07
CA ARG A 506 -11.77 16.48 10.55
C ARG A 506 -12.22 15.28 11.38
N GLN A 507 -13.12 15.46 12.34
CA GLN A 507 -13.64 14.37 13.17
C GLN A 507 -14.28 13.28 12.31
N ARG A 508 -15.09 13.68 11.33
CA ARG A 508 -15.79 12.75 10.44
C ARG A 508 -14.89 12.03 9.46
N LEU A 509 -13.85 12.70 8.95
CA LEU A 509 -12.82 12.07 8.13
C LEU A 509 -12.05 11.01 8.93
N VAL A 510 -11.64 11.36 10.15
CA VAL A 510 -11.01 10.42 11.08
C VAL A 510 -11.93 9.24 11.36
N GLU A 511 -13.20 9.47 11.70
CA GLU A 511 -14.19 8.42 11.93
C GLU A 511 -14.38 7.52 10.71
N SER A 512 -14.50 8.09 9.51
CA SER A 512 -14.61 7.33 8.25
C SER A 512 -13.40 6.41 8.06
N LEU A 513 -12.19 6.96 8.24
CA LEU A 513 -10.94 6.24 8.01
C LEU A 513 -10.63 5.21 9.10
N THR A 514 -11.07 5.45 10.34
CA THR A 514 -10.76 4.59 11.50
C THR A 514 -11.85 3.60 11.83
N VAL A 515 -13.05 4.10 12.11
CA VAL A 515 -14.16 3.31 12.64
C VAL A 515 -14.81 2.54 11.50
N LYS A 516 -15.04 3.20 10.37
CA LYS A 516 -15.70 2.59 9.22
C LYS A 516 -14.73 1.86 8.28
N GLY A 517 -13.44 2.19 8.34
CA GLY A 517 -12.44 1.68 7.41
C GLY A 517 -12.70 2.09 5.97
N TRP A 518 -13.35 3.25 5.76
CA TRP A 518 -13.70 3.73 4.43
C TRP A 518 -12.85 4.93 4.01
N PRO A 519 -12.26 4.86 2.81
CA PRO A 519 -11.56 5.98 2.21
C PRO A 519 -12.49 7.17 1.95
N ALA A 520 -11.91 8.35 1.83
CA ALA A 520 -12.60 9.59 1.48
C ALA A 520 -12.00 10.20 0.21
N ILE A 521 -12.81 10.94 -0.56
CA ILE A 521 -12.34 11.73 -1.71
C ILE A 521 -12.28 13.19 -1.32
N LEU A 522 -11.22 13.89 -1.73
CA LEU A 522 -11.11 15.34 -1.62
C LEU A 522 -10.78 15.93 -2.99
N MET A 523 -11.57 16.91 -3.42
CA MET A 523 -11.35 17.61 -4.69
C MET A 523 -10.42 18.80 -4.47
N ASP A 524 -9.59 19.10 -5.47
CA ASP A 524 -8.60 20.19 -5.50
C ASP A 524 -7.47 20.07 -4.46
N VAL A 525 -7.11 18.84 -4.08
CA VAL A 525 -5.97 18.54 -3.20
C VAL A 525 -4.93 17.69 -3.95
N PRO A 526 -3.65 18.11 -4.02
CA PRO A 526 -3.03 19.25 -3.32
C PRO A 526 -3.15 20.61 -4.04
N ALA A 527 -3.81 20.67 -5.19
CA ALA A 527 -3.95 21.89 -5.99
C ALA A 527 -5.22 21.83 -6.83
N PRO A 528 -5.70 22.97 -7.37
CA PRO A 528 -6.83 22.99 -8.30
C PRO A 528 -6.67 21.96 -9.43
N GLY A 529 -7.76 21.28 -9.79
CA GLY A 529 -7.77 20.24 -10.83
C GLY A 529 -7.20 18.89 -10.38
N HIS A 530 -6.93 18.71 -9.08
CA HIS A 530 -6.53 17.41 -8.52
C HIS A 530 -7.66 16.72 -7.76
N ALA A 531 -7.53 15.42 -7.54
CA ALA A 531 -8.41 14.68 -6.65
C ALA A 531 -7.61 13.73 -5.76
N LEU A 532 -7.76 13.85 -4.44
CA LEU A 532 -7.13 13.01 -3.44
C LEU A 532 -8.07 11.89 -3.01
N ILE A 533 -7.58 10.64 -3.01
CA ILE A 533 -8.16 9.55 -2.22
C ILE A 533 -7.41 9.44 -0.89
N ALA A 534 -8.05 9.86 0.20
CA ALA A 534 -7.53 9.71 1.55
C ALA A 534 -7.83 8.30 2.08
N THR A 535 -6.79 7.62 2.56
CA THR A 535 -6.84 6.25 3.09
C THR A 535 -6.20 6.15 4.48
N GLY A 536 -5.82 7.28 5.04
CA GLY A 536 -5.28 7.39 6.38
C GLY A 536 -5.16 8.85 6.75
N TYR A 537 -4.71 9.11 7.96
CA TYR A 537 -4.46 10.46 8.45
C TYR A 537 -3.32 10.43 9.46
N SER A 538 -2.69 11.57 9.66
CA SER A 538 -1.72 11.81 10.73
C SER A 538 -2.25 12.91 11.66
N GLN A 539 -1.61 13.08 12.82
CA GLN A 539 -1.84 14.23 13.70
C GLN A 539 -3.33 14.43 14.08
N GLY A 540 -4.08 13.33 14.24
CA GLY A 540 -5.50 13.36 14.56
C GLY A 540 -6.41 13.93 13.46
N GLY A 541 -5.95 13.98 12.21
CA GLY A 541 -6.73 14.42 11.04
C GLY A 541 -6.36 15.81 10.53
N SER A 542 -5.35 16.48 11.10
CA SER A 542 -4.83 17.73 10.51
C SER A 542 -4.10 17.46 9.19
N ALA A 543 -3.50 16.28 9.02
CA ALA A 543 -2.98 15.82 7.73
C ALA A 543 -3.69 14.54 7.29
N LEU A 544 -3.93 14.41 5.99
CA LEU A 544 -4.48 13.21 5.37
C LEU A 544 -3.38 12.48 4.61
N ILE A 545 -3.45 11.15 4.58
CA ILE A 545 -2.48 10.30 3.88
C ILE A 545 -3.21 9.58 2.75
N GLY A 546 -2.70 9.69 1.53
CA GLY A 546 -3.39 9.17 0.36
C GLY A 546 -2.62 9.31 -0.94
N TRP A 547 -3.36 9.23 -2.05
CA TRP A 547 -2.85 9.42 -3.40
C TRP A 547 -3.63 10.52 -4.10
N SER A 548 -2.96 11.41 -4.81
CA SER A 548 -3.60 12.44 -5.65
C SER A 548 -3.59 12.03 -7.12
N VAL A 549 -4.72 12.19 -7.82
CA VAL A 549 -4.83 12.22 -9.28
C VAL A 549 -4.58 13.65 -9.73
N GLU A 550 -3.68 13.85 -10.70
CA GLU A 550 -3.57 15.10 -11.46
C GLU A 550 -4.36 14.98 -12.76
N GLY A 551 -5.09 16.03 -13.13
CA GLY A 551 -5.70 16.12 -14.46
C GLY A 551 -4.63 16.05 -15.55
N GLY A 552 -4.69 15.04 -16.42
CA GLY A 552 -3.70 14.84 -17.50
C GLY A 552 -2.65 13.75 -17.26
N ASP A 553 -2.55 13.12 -16.08
CA ASP A 553 -1.65 11.96 -15.88
C ASP A 553 -2.23 10.71 -16.55
N ASP A 554 -1.55 10.21 -17.59
CA ASP A 554 -1.91 9.02 -18.37
C ASP A 554 -1.81 7.70 -17.56
N ARG A 555 -1.37 7.77 -16.31
CA ARG A 555 -1.09 6.60 -15.46
C ARG A 555 -2.15 6.29 -14.42
N GLY A 556 -3.07 7.22 -14.12
CA GLY A 556 -4.10 7.11 -13.07
C GLY A 556 -3.53 6.89 -11.67
N ILE A 557 -4.37 6.92 -10.62
CA ILE A 557 -3.94 6.42 -9.30
C ILE A 557 -3.81 4.91 -9.41
N ARG A 558 -2.57 4.44 -9.37
CA ARG A 558 -2.20 3.08 -8.98
C ARG A 558 -1.81 3.14 -7.52
N PHE A 559 -2.30 2.22 -6.69
CA PHE A 559 -2.02 2.10 -5.25
C PHE A 559 -0.58 1.64 -4.96
N ARG A 560 0.37 2.37 -5.56
CA ARG A 560 1.80 2.24 -5.40
C ARG A 560 2.19 2.85 -4.06
N PRO A 561 2.71 2.06 -3.10
CA PRO A 561 3.09 2.58 -1.78
C PRO A 561 4.01 3.80 -1.86
N GLU A 562 4.94 3.81 -2.83
CA GLU A 562 5.91 4.89 -3.06
C GLU A 562 5.27 6.21 -3.52
N ARG A 563 4.04 6.18 -4.03
CA ARG A 563 3.28 7.38 -4.44
C ARG A 563 2.35 7.90 -3.34
N LYS A 564 2.27 7.22 -2.19
CA LYS A 564 1.43 7.63 -1.06
C LYS A 564 2.09 8.81 -0.36
N ARG A 565 1.34 9.90 -0.17
CA ARG A 565 1.85 11.16 0.41
C ARG A 565 0.97 11.64 1.55
N GLU A 566 1.55 12.49 2.38
CA GLU A 566 0.85 13.25 3.42
C GLU A 566 0.46 14.63 2.88
N PHE A 567 -0.75 15.07 3.21
CA PHE A 567 -1.38 16.32 2.76
C PHE A 567 -1.88 17.08 3.99
N ASP A 568 -1.10 18.04 4.47
CA ASP A 568 -1.34 18.84 5.69
C ASP A 568 -2.17 20.11 5.42
N LYS A 569 -2.19 20.59 4.18
CA LYS A 569 -2.98 21.74 3.72
C LYS A 569 -4.35 21.37 3.14
N TRP A 570 -4.77 20.12 3.28
CA TRP A 570 -5.99 19.62 2.65
C TRP A 570 -7.23 20.47 2.99
N PHE A 571 -7.34 20.98 4.22
CA PHE A 571 -8.50 21.78 4.62
C PHE A 571 -8.55 23.15 3.91
N GLU A 572 -7.39 23.73 3.65
CA GLU A 572 -7.24 25.02 2.96
C GLU A 572 -7.39 24.90 1.44
N GLN A 573 -7.32 23.68 0.92
CA GLN A 573 -7.31 23.39 -0.52
C GLN A 573 -8.61 22.74 -0.99
N ALA A 574 -9.19 21.86 -0.18
CA ALA A 574 -10.34 21.06 -0.59
C ALA A 574 -11.56 21.94 -0.92
N SER A 575 -12.08 21.81 -2.14
CA SER A 575 -13.35 22.41 -2.57
C SER A 575 -14.55 21.53 -2.16
N ALA A 576 -14.36 20.21 -2.20
CA ALA A 576 -15.33 19.20 -1.80
C ALA A 576 -14.67 18.03 -1.07
N VAL A 577 -15.40 17.44 -0.12
CA VAL A 577 -15.04 16.20 0.57
C VAL A 577 -16.17 15.20 0.43
N VAL A 578 -15.89 14.00 -0.07
CA VAL A 578 -16.87 12.92 -0.24
C VAL A 578 -16.55 11.81 0.76
N LEU A 579 -17.52 11.50 1.60
CA LEU A 579 -17.46 10.45 2.63
C LEU A 579 -18.44 9.35 2.29
N LEU A 580 -17.99 8.09 2.35
CA LEU A 580 -18.90 6.96 2.25
C LEU A 580 -19.73 6.84 3.52
N THR A 581 -21.00 6.47 3.38
CA THR A 581 -21.97 6.45 4.48
C THR A 581 -22.66 5.11 4.67
N ALA A 582 -22.87 4.35 3.60
CA ALA A 582 -23.39 2.99 3.64
C ALA A 582 -22.95 2.18 2.41
N LYS A 583 -23.00 0.84 2.53
CA LYS A 583 -22.82 -0.10 1.41
C LYS A 583 -24.13 -0.85 1.17
N HIS A 584 -24.55 -0.93 -0.08
CA HIS A 584 -25.80 -1.53 -0.53
C HIS A 584 -25.59 -2.38 -1.79
N THR A 585 -26.63 -3.10 -2.19
CA THR A 585 -26.67 -3.73 -3.51
C THR A 585 -26.65 -2.63 -4.57
N ARG A 586 -25.83 -2.82 -5.62
CA ARG A 586 -25.75 -1.90 -6.76
C ARG A 586 -27.14 -1.68 -7.36
N ILE A 587 -27.44 -0.42 -7.72
CA ILE A 587 -28.68 -0.14 -8.45
C ILE A 587 -28.69 -0.88 -9.80
N PRO A 588 -29.86 -1.26 -10.34
CA PRO A 588 -29.94 -1.93 -11.63
C PRO A 588 -29.23 -1.12 -12.72
N GLU A 589 -28.35 -1.77 -13.48
CA GLU A 589 -27.51 -1.12 -14.49
C GLU A 589 -28.36 -0.34 -15.51
N ARG A 590 -29.47 -0.90 -15.98
CA ARG A 590 -30.42 -0.19 -16.85
C ARG A 590 -30.96 1.10 -16.24
N ARG A 591 -31.27 1.12 -14.94
CA ARG A 591 -31.72 2.35 -14.28
C ARG A 591 -30.61 3.41 -14.28
N ALA A 592 -29.40 3.01 -13.92
CA ALA A 592 -28.24 3.90 -13.90
C ALA A 592 -27.98 4.55 -15.26
N TYR A 593 -28.01 3.76 -16.34
CA TYR A 593 -27.80 4.27 -17.69
C TYR A 593 -28.96 5.17 -18.14
N ARG A 594 -30.22 4.86 -17.83
CA ARG A 594 -31.35 5.74 -18.13
C ARG A 594 -31.19 7.10 -17.46
N ASP A 595 -30.97 7.12 -16.14
CA ASP A 595 -30.83 8.34 -15.35
C ASP A 595 -29.63 9.19 -15.85
N ALA A 596 -28.55 8.51 -16.28
CA ALA A 596 -27.37 9.15 -16.87
C ALA A 596 -27.65 9.77 -18.25
N LEU A 597 -28.42 9.11 -19.11
CA LEU A 597 -28.79 9.63 -20.43
C LEU A 597 -29.71 10.86 -20.31
N GLU A 598 -30.67 10.84 -19.39
CA GLU A 598 -31.54 12.00 -19.10
C GLU A 598 -30.72 13.20 -18.63
N ARG A 599 -29.79 12.99 -17.70
CA ARG A 599 -28.85 14.02 -17.24
C ARG A 599 -27.94 14.50 -18.37
N GLY A 600 -27.45 13.58 -19.18
CA GLY A 600 -26.56 13.86 -20.31
C GLY A 600 -27.21 14.79 -21.34
N VAL A 601 -28.47 14.53 -21.70
CA VAL A 601 -29.25 15.43 -22.57
C VAL A 601 -29.36 16.83 -21.96
N ALA A 602 -29.69 16.93 -20.67
CA ALA A 602 -29.76 18.23 -20.00
C ALA A 602 -28.43 19.00 -20.08
N PHE A 603 -27.29 18.32 -19.94
CA PHE A 603 -25.95 18.92 -20.03
C PHE A 603 -25.53 19.28 -21.46
N LEU A 604 -25.95 18.52 -22.47
CA LEU A 604 -25.70 18.86 -23.88
C LEU A 604 -26.55 20.03 -24.36
N ARG A 605 -27.70 20.29 -23.71
CA ARG A 605 -28.65 21.34 -24.11
C ARG A 605 -28.48 22.65 -23.35
N VAL A 606 -27.90 22.62 -22.15
CA VAL A 606 -27.71 23.84 -21.36
C VAL A 606 -26.77 24.79 -22.08
N ARG A 607 -27.15 26.08 -22.12
CA ARG A 607 -26.36 27.12 -22.79
C ARG A 607 -25.57 27.99 -21.80
N GLU A 608 -25.99 28.00 -20.54
CA GLU A 608 -25.38 28.83 -19.50
C GLU A 608 -25.39 28.12 -18.14
N ALA A 609 -24.30 28.28 -17.39
CA ALA A 609 -24.18 27.84 -16.01
C ALA A 609 -23.45 28.91 -15.20
N ALA A 610 -24.18 29.68 -14.40
CA ALA A 610 -23.63 30.81 -13.65
C ALA A 610 -22.74 31.72 -14.54
N ASP A 611 -21.47 31.89 -14.16
CA ASP A 611 -20.47 32.73 -14.83
C ASP A 611 -19.83 32.06 -16.07
N PHE A 612 -20.41 30.97 -16.57
CA PHE A 612 -19.86 30.14 -17.64
C PHE A 612 -20.84 29.91 -18.78
N HIS A 613 -20.32 29.91 -20.01
CA HIS A 613 -20.95 29.30 -21.16
C HIS A 613 -20.99 27.78 -20.92
N ALA A 614 -22.06 27.15 -21.38
CA ALA A 614 -22.25 25.72 -21.27
C ALA A 614 -22.75 25.13 -22.59
N GLY A 615 -22.49 23.84 -22.77
CA GLY A 615 -22.93 23.07 -23.94
C GLY A 615 -22.63 23.81 -25.25
N PRO A 616 -23.60 24.04 -26.15
CA PRO A 616 -23.36 24.64 -27.46
C PRO A 616 -22.82 26.08 -27.40
N ALA A 617 -23.15 26.84 -26.35
CA ALA A 617 -22.64 28.21 -26.20
C ALA A 617 -21.13 28.24 -25.91
N THR A 618 -20.60 27.18 -25.30
CA THR A 618 -19.14 27.03 -25.09
C THR A 618 -18.40 26.97 -26.43
N PHE A 619 -18.88 26.16 -27.36
CA PHE A 619 -18.29 26.04 -28.70
C PHE A 619 -18.37 27.35 -29.47
N GLU A 620 -19.50 28.06 -29.39
CA GLU A 620 -19.69 29.35 -30.04
C GLU A 620 -18.74 30.41 -29.48
N ALA A 621 -18.61 30.48 -28.15
CA ALA A 621 -17.67 31.38 -27.50
C ALA A 621 -16.21 31.04 -27.84
N TRP A 622 -15.86 29.75 -27.83
CA TRP A 622 -14.52 29.28 -28.17
C TRP A 622 -14.16 29.57 -29.63
N ALA A 623 -15.06 29.29 -30.57
CA ALA A 623 -14.87 29.62 -31.98
C ALA A 623 -14.77 31.13 -32.21
N GLY A 624 -15.64 31.93 -31.57
CA GLY A 624 -15.64 33.38 -31.68
C GLY A 624 -14.35 34.03 -31.18
N GLN A 625 -13.73 33.47 -30.13
CA GLN A 625 -12.43 33.95 -29.65
C GLN A 625 -11.27 33.67 -30.59
N LEU A 626 -11.39 32.70 -31.49
CA LEU A 626 -10.36 32.38 -32.49
C LEU A 626 -10.53 33.17 -33.79
N ASP A 627 -11.77 33.57 -34.11
CA ASP A 627 -12.10 34.36 -35.29
C ASP A 627 -11.94 35.89 -35.09
N ASP A 628 -11.11 36.28 -34.12
CA ASP A 628 -10.75 37.68 -33.86
C ASP A 628 -9.54 38.09 -34.74
N ASP A 629 -9.78 38.99 -35.68
CA ASP A 629 -8.76 39.48 -36.62
C ASP A 629 -7.70 40.39 -35.95
N THR A 630 -7.85 40.73 -34.66
CA THR A 630 -6.86 41.51 -33.89
C THR A 630 -5.85 40.63 -33.13
N LEU A 631 -6.02 39.31 -33.17
CA LEU A 631 -5.17 38.33 -32.48
C LEU A 631 -3.70 38.35 -32.89
N ASP A 632 -3.39 38.80 -34.10
CA ASP A 632 -2.01 38.94 -34.59
C ASP A 632 -1.27 40.14 -33.96
N GLN A 633 -1.99 40.99 -33.22
CA GLN A 633 -1.47 42.15 -32.50
C GLN A 633 -1.21 41.86 -31.02
N ASP A 634 -1.50 40.63 -30.54
CA ASP A 634 -1.25 40.22 -29.17
C ASP A 634 0.24 40.34 -28.82
N ASP A 635 0.55 40.92 -27.65
CA ASP A 635 1.89 40.82 -27.09
C ASP A 635 2.22 39.35 -26.71
N SER A 636 3.51 39.06 -26.56
CA SER A 636 4.01 37.71 -26.22
C SER A 636 3.36 37.13 -24.95
N ALA A 637 2.96 37.97 -23.99
CA ALA A 637 2.32 37.54 -22.73
C ALA A 637 0.84 37.19 -22.92
N THR A 638 0.12 37.91 -23.77
CA THR A 638 -1.28 37.69 -24.13
C THR A 638 -1.40 36.46 -25.02
N GLU A 639 -0.51 36.32 -26.00
CA GLU A 639 -0.39 35.15 -26.87
C GLU A 639 -0.17 33.86 -26.04
N LYS A 640 0.80 33.91 -25.11
CA LYS A 640 1.08 32.80 -24.19
C LYS A 640 -0.14 32.45 -23.32
N ARG A 641 -0.85 33.45 -22.80
CA ARG A 641 -2.06 33.25 -21.99
C ARG A 641 -3.19 32.59 -22.77
N ARG A 642 -3.49 33.04 -24.00
CA ARG A 642 -4.52 32.41 -24.84
C ARG A 642 -4.18 30.94 -25.16
N ASN A 643 -2.92 30.64 -25.48
CA ASN A 643 -2.50 29.27 -25.78
C ASN A 643 -2.49 28.33 -24.55
N GLN A 644 -2.26 28.86 -23.35
CA GLN A 644 -2.40 28.11 -22.09
C GLN A 644 -3.84 27.68 -21.82
N ILE A 645 -4.82 28.26 -22.52
CA ILE A 645 -6.23 27.91 -22.39
C ILE A 645 -6.67 27.01 -23.55
N LEU A 646 -6.22 27.27 -24.79
CA LEU A 646 -6.65 26.53 -25.99
C LEU A 646 -6.17 25.06 -26.03
N ASP A 647 -4.92 24.78 -25.68
CA ASP A 647 -4.38 23.41 -25.79
C ASP A 647 -5.05 22.44 -24.80
N PRO A 648 -5.26 22.80 -23.50
CA PRO A 648 -5.98 21.94 -22.56
C PRO A 648 -7.43 21.61 -22.98
N MET A 649 -8.15 22.56 -23.58
CA MET A 649 -9.56 22.34 -24.00
C MET A 649 -9.72 21.25 -25.04
N ILE A 650 -8.83 21.21 -26.03
CA ILE A 650 -8.89 20.23 -27.12
C ILE A 650 -8.83 18.82 -26.53
N TRP A 651 -7.95 18.62 -25.54
CA TRP A 651 -7.75 17.32 -24.93
C TRP A 651 -8.81 16.99 -23.89
N ASP A 652 -9.31 17.98 -23.14
CA ASP A 652 -10.46 17.81 -22.24
C ASP A 652 -11.69 17.32 -23.02
N LEU A 653 -12.08 18.02 -24.10
CA LEU A 653 -13.22 17.64 -24.92
C LEU A 653 -13.00 16.30 -25.63
N ALA A 654 -11.80 16.06 -26.19
CA ALA A 654 -11.46 14.79 -26.83
C ALA A 654 -11.66 13.62 -25.86
N THR A 655 -11.19 13.77 -24.62
CA THR A 655 -11.30 12.75 -23.57
C THR A 655 -12.77 12.50 -23.22
N ARG A 656 -13.55 13.57 -22.96
CA ARG A 656 -14.98 13.46 -22.63
C ARG A 656 -15.74 12.69 -23.70
N ARG A 657 -15.56 13.07 -24.97
CA ARG A 657 -16.30 12.46 -26.09
C ARG A 657 -15.81 11.05 -26.43
N HIS A 658 -14.52 10.76 -26.26
CA HIS A 658 -14.01 9.38 -26.39
C HIS A 658 -14.72 8.42 -25.43
N TYR A 659 -14.72 8.74 -24.13
CA TYR A 659 -15.34 7.90 -23.11
C TYR A 659 -16.87 7.94 -23.14
N GLY A 660 -17.47 9.07 -23.54
CA GLY A 660 -18.90 9.16 -23.82
C GLY A 660 -19.33 8.21 -24.92
N ASN A 661 -18.56 8.09 -26.01
CA ASN A 661 -18.84 7.09 -27.06
C ASN A 661 -18.78 5.65 -26.52
N ILE A 662 -17.83 5.33 -25.63
CA ILE A 662 -17.76 3.99 -25.00
C ILE A 662 -19.00 3.75 -24.13
N PHE A 663 -19.36 4.73 -23.29
CA PHE A 663 -20.55 4.67 -22.44
C PHE A 663 -21.83 4.47 -23.27
N LEU A 664 -22.01 5.24 -24.35
CA LEU A 664 -23.17 5.13 -25.24
C LEU A 664 -23.20 3.79 -26.00
N GLY A 665 -22.04 3.27 -26.38
CA GLY A 665 -21.91 1.92 -26.94
C GLY A 665 -22.41 0.85 -25.97
N LYS A 666 -22.02 0.96 -24.69
CA LYS A 666 -22.52 0.05 -23.64
C LYS A 666 -24.02 0.21 -23.39
N ALA A 667 -24.52 1.45 -23.41
CA ALA A 667 -25.95 1.72 -23.33
C ALA A 667 -26.72 1.02 -24.47
N ALA A 668 -26.20 1.04 -25.69
CA ALA A 668 -26.82 0.38 -26.84
C ALA A 668 -26.95 -1.14 -26.65
N GLU A 669 -25.96 -1.79 -26.02
CA GLU A 669 -26.03 -3.22 -25.66
C GLU A 669 -27.14 -3.49 -24.63
N LEU A 670 -27.27 -2.61 -23.63
CA LEU A 670 -28.25 -2.74 -22.55
C LEU A 670 -29.68 -2.50 -23.00
N PHE A 671 -29.87 -1.67 -24.03
CA PHE A 671 -31.17 -1.26 -24.57
C PHE A 671 -31.32 -1.56 -26.08
N PRO A 672 -31.56 -2.82 -26.46
CA PRO A 672 -31.65 -3.23 -27.86
C PRO A 672 -32.66 -2.44 -28.70
N LYS A 673 -33.79 -2.03 -28.11
CA LYS A 673 -34.82 -1.21 -28.80
C LYS A 673 -34.34 0.19 -29.17
N ALA A 674 -33.38 0.73 -28.42
CA ALA A 674 -32.79 2.05 -28.62
C ALA A 674 -31.37 1.99 -29.19
N ALA A 675 -30.86 0.79 -29.51
CA ALA A 675 -29.47 0.56 -29.87
C ALA A 675 -29.03 1.38 -31.08
N THR A 676 -29.86 1.50 -32.11
CA THR A 676 -29.59 2.31 -33.31
C THR A 676 -29.32 3.78 -32.94
N GLU A 677 -30.14 4.33 -32.05
CA GLU A 677 -30.08 5.75 -31.69
C GLU A 677 -28.90 6.01 -30.75
N LEU A 678 -28.65 5.10 -29.82
CA LEU A 678 -27.48 5.17 -28.93
C LEU A 678 -26.15 5.00 -29.70
N GLN A 679 -26.11 4.14 -30.73
CA GLN A 679 -24.96 4.00 -31.62
C GLN A 679 -24.77 5.24 -32.51
N ALA A 680 -25.85 5.86 -32.98
CA ALA A 680 -25.78 7.12 -33.72
C ALA A 680 -25.22 8.25 -32.84
N ALA A 681 -25.66 8.36 -31.58
CA ALA A 681 -25.09 9.28 -30.61
C ALA A 681 -23.60 9.00 -30.34
N ALA A 682 -23.23 7.72 -30.13
CA ALA A 682 -21.83 7.32 -29.93
C ALA A 682 -20.94 7.70 -31.14
N THR A 683 -21.48 7.56 -32.36
CA THR A 683 -20.79 7.96 -33.59
C THR A 683 -20.57 9.47 -33.66
N CYS A 684 -21.52 10.28 -33.18
CA CYS A 684 -21.34 11.73 -33.08
C CYS A 684 -20.19 12.08 -32.13
N PHE A 685 -20.17 11.50 -30.93
CA PHE A 685 -19.09 11.72 -29.96
C PHE A 685 -17.72 11.25 -30.46
N ARG A 686 -17.67 10.14 -31.20
CA ARG A 686 -16.43 9.71 -31.87
C ARG A 686 -15.96 10.73 -32.90
N ALA A 687 -16.87 11.28 -33.70
CA ALA A 687 -16.54 12.30 -34.67
C ALA A 687 -15.98 13.57 -34.01
N GLU A 688 -16.55 14.00 -32.88
CA GLU A 688 -16.01 15.13 -32.11
C GLU A 688 -14.60 14.87 -31.56
N HIS A 689 -14.36 13.68 -31.00
CA HIS A 689 -13.01 13.26 -30.60
C HIS A 689 -12.02 13.34 -31.77
N ASP A 690 -12.40 12.85 -32.96
CA ASP A 690 -11.53 12.87 -34.14
C ASP A 690 -11.31 14.30 -34.67
N MET A 691 -12.31 15.18 -34.53
CA MET A 691 -12.18 16.61 -34.83
C MET A 691 -11.19 17.32 -33.90
N MET A 692 -11.10 16.94 -32.62
CA MET A 692 -10.07 17.47 -31.72
C MET A 692 -8.65 17.10 -32.18
N TRP A 693 -8.46 15.89 -32.73
CA TRP A 693 -7.23 15.51 -33.41
C TRP A 693 -6.99 16.28 -34.69
N GLU A 694 -8.04 16.61 -35.46
CA GLU A 694 -7.94 17.49 -36.63
C GLU A 694 -7.50 18.90 -36.24
N ILE A 695 -8.08 19.49 -35.20
CA ILE A 695 -7.66 20.79 -34.64
C ILE A 695 -6.19 20.73 -34.23
N ASN A 696 -5.77 19.66 -33.52
CA ASN A 696 -4.38 19.49 -33.11
C ASN A 696 -3.42 19.45 -34.31
N LYS A 697 -3.73 18.68 -35.35
CA LYS A 697 -2.93 18.61 -36.59
C LYS A 697 -2.88 19.97 -37.29
N THR A 698 -4.01 20.66 -37.37
CA THR A 698 -4.14 21.98 -38.00
C THR A 698 -3.27 23.02 -37.28
N GLY A 699 -3.22 22.99 -35.94
CA GLY A 699 -2.38 23.85 -35.11
C GLY A 699 -0.89 23.51 -35.06
N GLY A 700 -0.41 22.49 -35.79
CA GLY A 700 1.03 22.13 -35.87
C GLY A 700 1.40 20.75 -35.31
N GLY A 701 0.47 20.00 -34.74
CA GLY A 701 0.55 18.55 -34.54
C GLY A 701 1.52 18.02 -33.47
N LYS A 702 2.35 18.87 -32.83
CA LYS A 702 3.23 18.44 -31.74
C LYS A 702 2.51 18.48 -30.39
N TRP A 703 2.48 17.35 -29.70
CA TRP A 703 2.04 17.24 -28.30
C TRP A 703 3.08 16.51 -27.45
N PRO A 704 3.41 17.00 -26.23
CA PRO A 704 3.11 18.35 -25.74
C PRO A 704 3.93 19.39 -26.53
N GLY A 705 3.33 20.52 -26.91
CA GLY A 705 4.02 21.50 -27.76
C GLY A 705 3.26 22.80 -27.96
N SER A 706 4.01 23.87 -28.20
CA SER A 706 3.46 25.20 -28.49
C SER A 706 2.80 25.22 -29.87
N LYS A 707 1.47 25.32 -29.92
CA LYS A 707 0.69 25.59 -31.15
C LYS A 707 0.80 27.06 -31.60
N LEU A 708 1.46 27.90 -30.79
CA LEU A 708 1.62 29.35 -30.96
C LEU A 708 2.05 29.78 -32.37
N PRO A 709 3.05 29.15 -33.04
CA PRO A 709 3.54 29.70 -34.30
C PRO A 709 2.52 29.69 -35.44
N ARG A 710 1.59 28.72 -35.47
CA ARG A 710 0.62 28.57 -36.57
C ARG A 710 -0.72 29.26 -36.30
N LEU A 711 -1.10 29.44 -35.03
CA LEU A 711 -2.31 30.20 -34.68
C LEU A 711 -2.17 31.71 -35.00
N LYS A 712 -0.97 32.20 -35.31
CA LYS A 712 -0.75 33.54 -35.87
C LYS A 712 -1.38 33.73 -37.25
N GLU A 713 -1.51 32.65 -38.02
CA GLU A 713 -2.09 32.69 -39.37
C GLU A 713 -3.62 32.77 -39.29
N PRO A 714 -4.27 33.87 -39.76
CA PRO A 714 -5.73 34.03 -39.67
C PRO A 714 -6.51 32.89 -40.35
N GLN A 715 -5.97 32.34 -41.44
CA GLN A 715 -6.56 31.21 -42.16
C GLN A 715 -6.60 29.94 -41.30
N ILE A 716 -5.57 29.70 -40.48
CA ILE A 716 -5.52 28.56 -39.55
C ILE A 716 -6.53 28.75 -38.43
N ARG A 717 -6.66 29.96 -37.87
CA ARG A 717 -7.66 30.23 -36.83
C ARG A 717 -9.10 30.03 -37.30
N ARG A 718 -9.44 30.58 -38.47
CA ARG A 718 -10.76 30.36 -39.11
C ARG A 718 -11.03 28.88 -39.32
N ARG A 719 -10.04 28.13 -39.79
CA ARG A 719 -10.17 26.69 -39.97
C ARG A 719 -10.43 25.96 -38.65
N VAL A 720 -9.74 26.32 -37.58
CA VAL A 720 -9.98 25.73 -36.24
C VAL A 720 -11.38 26.09 -35.74
N ALA A 721 -11.81 27.35 -35.88
CA ALA A 721 -13.16 27.80 -35.52
C ALA A 721 -14.26 27.03 -36.28
N GLU A 722 -14.09 26.79 -37.59
CA GLU A 722 -14.99 25.95 -38.38
C GLU A 722 -15.11 24.52 -37.83
N ILE A 723 -13.98 23.92 -37.41
CA ILE A 723 -13.98 22.56 -36.85
C ILE A 723 -14.69 22.54 -35.49
N ILE A 724 -14.49 23.57 -34.65
CA ILE A 724 -15.18 23.71 -33.35
C ILE A 724 -16.69 23.80 -33.54
N LEU A 725 -17.16 24.60 -34.50
CA LEU A 725 -18.59 24.72 -34.80
C LEU A 725 -19.18 23.43 -35.38
N LYS A 726 -18.40 22.67 -36.17
CA LYS A 726 -18.81 21.32 -36.59
C LYS A 726 -18.90 20.34 -35.43
N SER A 727 -17.99 20.44 -34.44
CA SER A 727 -18.06 19.64 -33.21
C SER A 727 -19.34 19.96 -32.45
N ARG A 728 -19.68 21.24 -32.27
CA ARG A 728 -20.95 21.68 -31.66
C ARG A 728 -22.17 21.04 -32.33
N ASP A 729 -22.20 21.05 -33.66
CA ASP A 729 -23.32 20.48 -34.41
C ASP A 729 -23.43 18.97 -34.19
N LYS A 730 -22.30 18.27 -34.05
CA LYS A 730 -22.27 16.86 -33.66
C LYS A 730 -22.71 16.64 -32.21
N ASP A 731 -22.34 17.53 -31.29
CA ASP A 731 -22.77 17.49 -29.89
C ASP A 731 -24.31 17.61 -29.77
N LEU A 732 -24.90 18.54 -30.54
CA LEU A 732 -26.34 18.74 -30.64
C LEU A 732 -27.07 17.59 -31.35
N GLU A 733 -26.44 17.00 -32.37
CA GLU A 733 -26.93 15.81 -33.06
C GLU A 733 -26.97 14.61 -32.11
N ALA A 734 -25.91 14.42 -31.31
CA ALA A 734 -25.84 13.36 -30.30
C ALA A 734 -26.96 13.51 -29.27
N ALA A 735 -27.20 14.74 -28.77
CA ALA A 735 -28.31 15.03 -27.86
C ALA A 735 -29.67 14.62 -28.46
N GLY A 736 -29.90 14.94 -29.74
CA GLY A 736 -31.12 14.55 -30.45
C GLY A 736 -31.29 13.03 -30.61
N HIS A 737 -30.20 12.30 -30.82
CA HIS A 737 -30.23 10.84 -30.86
C HIS A 737 -30.49 10.24 -29.47
N ILE A 738 -29.91 10.79 -28.40
CA ILE A 738 -30.17 10.34 -27.03
C ILE A 738 -31.63 10.60 -26.62
N GLU A 739 -32.20 11.76 -26.97
CA GLU A 739 -33.63 12.06 -26.74
C GLU A 739 -34.54 11.02 -27.41
N LYS A 740 -34.25 10.64 -28.66
CA LYS A 740 -34.98 9.56 -29.36
C LYS A 740 -34.77 8.20 -28.71
N ALA A 741 -33.58 7.92 -28.19
CA ALA A 741 -33.30 6.69 -27.46
C ALA A 741 -34.11 6.62 -26.16
N LEU A 742 -34.14 7.70 -25.37
CA LEU A 742 -34.90 7.83 -24.12
C LEU A 742 -36.38 7.48 -24.30
N ALA A 743 -37.00 7.96 -25.39
CA ALA A 743 -38.38 7.63 -25.75
C ALA A 743 -38.63 6.14 -26.06
N LYS A 744 -37.57 5.33 -26.22
CA LYS A 744 -37.60 3.89 -26.55
C LYS A 744 -37.08 3.00 -25.42
N LEU A 745 -36.65 3.57 -24.30
CA LEU A 745 -36.08 2.79 -23.19
C LEU A 745 -37.12 2.06 -22.34
N ASP A 746 -38.40 2.33 -22.56
CA ASP A 746 -39.53 1.72 -21.84
C ASP A 746 -39.80 0.24 -22.21
#